data_AF-A0A1G0M0H5-F1
#
_entry.id   AF-A0A1G0M0H5-F1
#
_cell.length_a   1.000
_cell.length_b   1.000
_cell.length_c   1.000
_cell.angle_alpha   90.00
_cell.angle_beta   90.00
_cell.angle_gamma   90.00
#
_symmetry.space_group_name_H-M   'P 1'
#
loop_
_entity.id
_entity.type
_entity.pdbx_description
1 polymer ?
#
loop_
_entity_poly.entity_id
_entity_poly.type
_entity_poly.pdbx_seq_one_letter_code
_entity_poly.pdbx_strand_id
1 'polypeptide(L)'
;MRKMQYFRWALVAVAMFMVAACSSGGGDSAKGNSTSSISLLGVVDFPAAAPAKTVAKVVAATDITVDVFDLSGKKIATVNPKYDDAASTRIYSYEVPGLAPGVDYVVKARKGNQTVKKLVEKAKTGSDVAGVNLNAASTTALIVAEQKIMNAFNLAAVKLGEEAALPGGITSDALSQEIAALKPSVLEDNISALASALENGNLASINSGNVALANMYLTVVQLLKSGVDVQDFVSGTSSASVTVQLINVSSGTPVVETKVLTSADAKTSAVSAAASYTPPTDTASAVFFVEQAAKFLDAQDIPNANINYEKALAADSGNTDANLGAAITKGILLIENSDVKAIVERWGAVAPTVNDVISASSPVGNPFGNFSSVLGKAVATTSLAKAAAPAAAAPSKLLLDALKSLKAKLPQQRPAAKSSAKLVALAPANAPSVGEMQAVIENVLTPALQTLGQRLARVQGHGFTFVVTKAMQGNVNGTDIVLDDGEFYALDAAVSAVGGLLKIVTAYNFDVAANDYNAIERDPLATLNNPTFFTLKSNGRAKMADALALVRAARDKTELAYNVVRLRAAGQGAFDLTGVSDVSKSDFEKFIAQAKIVLTGPTMVTIGGIPVTVDATKFFTNPLDRSKAPTFGYDVQPDATLSAVYGKPVAAERTVTGYYWNGTSWVYGPHPAPVESEIVAKSDLPDYTLNGILPENSASSNVAGFNGVLPVLDGKVLTGATRDWYHGLFADGDSIVSIDYDANIGKQRAKRIHPGTGEVSDDAVFETGGKNVVSPLFSYNGAFYCFVTEGISNGVAGSYLSIYRVDRSSDPWTAASTPVWTKNLGTQSLYRTVAASSGTDIYYTSTSWSPAGDQTTVYRISNLSGESVLFTAADYIDSLMYSGGFLYTDGNDFLNKYSVADGTAVSALASTGIHGNVVLLGGQFYSVSEGKLIKSAGTPAGGLAKLSALLGF
;
A
#
# COMPACT_ATOMS: atom_id res chain seq x y z
N MET A 1 -9.06 -21.94 -17.69
CA MET A 1 -9.22 -20.49 -17.43
C MET A 1 -8.85 -20.06 -16.01
N ARG A 2 -9.41 -20.62 -14.91
CA ARG A 2 -9.11 -20.14 -13.52
C ARG A 2 -7.62 -20.03 -13.14
N LYS A 3 -6.73 -20.89 -13.65
CA LYS A 3 -5.29 -20.88 -13.28
C LYS A 3 -4.48 -19.66 -13.79
N MET A 4 -4.93 -18.93 -14.82
CA MET A 4 -4.15 -17.79 -15.38
C MET A 4 -4.23 -16.51 -14.52
N GLN A 5 -5.13 -16.43 -13.54
CA GLN A 5 -5.27 -15.22 -12.71
C GLN A 5 -4.16 -15.07 -11.67
N TYR A 6 -3.61 -16.17 -11.13
CA TYR A 6 -2.58 -16.12 -10.08
C TYR A 6 -1.29 -15.40 -10.51
N PHE A 7 -0.87 -15.58 -11.77
CA PHE A 7 0.32 -14.87 -12.29
C PHE A 7 0.08 -13.36 -12.44
N ARG A 8 -1.16 -12.94 -12.77
CA ARG A 8 -1.54 -11.53 -12.72
C ARG A 8 -1.57 -10.99 -11.30
N TRP A 9 -1.88 -11.81 -10.30
CA TRP A 9 -1.85 -11.41 -8.89
C TRP A 9 -0.45 -11.18 -8.33
N ALA A 10 0.59 -11.86 -8.81
CA ALA A 10 1.97 -11.53 -8.44
C ALA A 10 2.35 -10.10 -8.89
N LEU A 11 2.02 -9.74 -10.15
CA LEU A 11 2.26 -8.39 -10.67
C LEU A 11 1.33 -7.33 -10.05
N VAL A 12 0.10 -7.71 -9.69
CA VAL A 12 -0.86 -6.81 -9.02
C VAL A 12 -0.55 -6.64 -7.53
N ALA A 13 0.10 -7.58 -6.85
CA ALA A 13 0.64 -7.36 -5.51
C ALA A 13 1.75 -6.27 -5.52
N VAL A 14 2.60 -6.31 -6.55
CA VAL A 14 3.59 -5.26 -6.85
C VAL A 14 2.93 -3.91 -7.19
N ALA A 15 1.67 -3.88 -7.63
CA ALA A 15 0.91 -2.64 -7.83
C ALA A 15 0.07 -2.21 -6.61
N MET A 16 -0.40 -3.14 -5.77
CA MET A 16 -1.30 -2.85 -4.64
C MET A 16 -0.57 -2.37 -3.38
N PHE A 17 0.73 -2.65 -3.24
CA PHE A 17 1.57 -2.04 -2.19
C PHE A 17 1.94 -0.57 -2.47
N MET A 18 1.48 0.04 -3.58
CA MET A 18 1.87 1.41 -3.95
C MET A 18 1.34 2.51 -3.02
N VAL A 19 0.28 2.27 -2.21
CA VAL A 19 -0.12 3.23 -1.17
C VAL A 19 -0.68 2.52 0.07
N ALA A 20 0.07 2.60 1.17
CA ALA A 20 -0.41 2.46 2.54
C ALA A 20 0.66 3.03 3.49
N ALA A 21 0.23 3.58 4.64
CA ALA A 21 1.08 4.02 5.74
C ALA A 21 2.16 5.09 5.39
N CYS A 22 1.82 6.34 5.72
CA CYS A 22 2.69 7.52 5.80
C CYS A 22 3.06 7.77 7.29
N SER A 23 4.28 8.17 7.77
CA SER A 23 4.52 9.23 8.86
C SER A 23 6.14 9.21 9.26
N SER A 24 7.11 9.74 10.15
CA SER A 24 7.73 10.60 11.35
C SER A 24 7.25 10.96 12.80
N GLY A 25 8.02 10.99 13.91
CA GLY A 25 9.47 11.18 14.15
C GLY A 25 9.82 12.67 14.36
N GLY A 26 10.90 13.07 15.03
CA GLY A 26 11.94 12.34 15.76
C GLY A 26 12.70 13.28 16.72
N GLY A 27 13.91 12.94 17.18
CA GLY A 27 14.69 13.81 18.07
C GLY A 27 16.18 13.47 18.16
N ASP A 28 17.02 14.50 18.30
CA ASP A 28 18.49 14.41 18.36
C ASP A 28 19.03 13.81 19.67
N SER A 29 20.25 13.26 19.60
CA SER A 29 21.11 13.05 20.77
C SER A 29 22.59 13.08 20.40
N ALA A 30 23.40 13.74 21.24
CA ALA A 30 24.76 14.13 20.90
C ALA A 30 25.79 12.98 21.03
N LYS A 31 26.87 13.07 20.25
CA LYS A 31 28.03 12.16 20.32
C LYS A 31 28.87 12.42 21.58
N GLY A 32 28.40 11.93 22.73
CA GLY A 32 29.26 11.67 23.88
C GLY A 32 30.21 10.51 23.58
N ASN A 33 31.43 10.53 24.15
CA ASN A 33 32.38 9.43 24.03
C ASN A 33 31.98 8.27 24.98
N SER A 34 30.84 7.63 24.69
CA SER A 34 30.37 6.48 25.46
C SER A 34 31.33 5.32 25.25
N THR A 35 31.87 4.78 26.35
CA THR A 35 32.28 3.37 26.37
C THR A 35 31.09 2.55 25.89
N SER A 36 31.29 1.71 24.86
CA SER A 36 30.23 0.82 24.39
C SER A 36 29.80 -0.09 25.52
N SER A 37 28.49 -0.16 25.76
CA SER A 37 27.86 -1.08 26.68
C SER A 37 26.75 -1.84 25.95
N ILE A 38 26.33 -2.97 26.51
CA ILE A 38 25.37 -3.88 25.89
C ILE A 38 24.21 -4.20 26.83
N SER A 39 23.05 -4.52 26.25
CA SER A 39 21.92 -5.18 26.91
C SER A 39 21.94 -6.69 26.66
N LEU A 40 21.65 -7.48 27.71
CA LEU A 40 21.25 -8.88 27.56
C LEU A 40 19.72 -8.97 27.62
N LEU A 41 19.09 -9.53 26.59
CA LEU A 41 17.63 -9.72 26.50
C LEU A 41 17.30 -11.21 26.43
N GLY A 42 16.32 -11.64 27.22
CA GLY A 42 15.93 -13.04 27.30
C GLY A 42 14.63 -13.26 28.04
N VAL A 43 14.30 -14.53 28.25
CA VAL A 43 13.15 -14.95 29.07
C VAL A 43 13.56 -15.98 30.10
N VAL A 44 12.87 -16.01 31.24
CA VAL A 44 12.99 -17.07 32.25
C VAL A 44 11.81 -18.02 32.15
N ASP A 45 12.09 -19.32 32.17
CA ASP A 45 11.12 -20.39 32.34
C ASP A 45 11.50 -21.26 33.55
N PHE A 46 10.50 -21.55 34.38
CA PHE A 46 10.60 -22.45 35.53
C PHE A 46 9.55 -23.56 35.36
N PRO A 47 9.96 -24.83 35.15
CA PRO A 47 9.02 -25.92 34.93
C PRO A 47 8.22 -26.21 36.21
N ALA A 48 7.01 -25.67 36.27
CA ALA A 48 6.25 -25.53 37.52
C ALA A 48 4.96 -26.35 37.53
N ALA A 49 4.61 -26.89 38.69
CA ALA A 49 3.31 -27.50 38.93
C ALA A 49 2.16 -26.46 38.88
N ALA A 50 0.97 -26.96 38.52
CA ALA A 50 -0.36 -26.33 38.55
C ALA A 50 -0.52 -24.89 37.98
N PRO A 51 -1.44 -24.64 37.04
CA PRO A 51 -1.72 -23.28 36.56
C PRO A 51 -2.31 -22.41 37.70
N ALA A 52 -1.99 -21.12 37.65
CA ALA A 52 -2.55 -20.11 38.56
C ALA A 52 -3.73 -19.39 37.87
N LYS A 53 -4.54 -18.65 38.64
CA LYS A 53 -5.66 -17.89 38.09
C LYS A 53 -5.16 -16.61 37.41
N THR A 54 -5.68 -16.33 36.22
CA THR A 54 -5.34 -15.19 35.36
C THR A 54 -5.72 -13.84 35.96
N VAL A 55 -4.89 -12.82 35.71
CA VAL A 55 -5.13 -11.41 36.06
C VAL A 55 -4.45 -10.52 35.00
N ALA A 56 -5.24 -9.99 34.07
CA ALA A 56 -4.75 -9.39 32.82
C ALA A 56 -4.03 -8.03 32.97
N LYS A 57 -2.79 -8.02 33.49
CA LYS A 57 -1.83 -6.90 33.41
C LYS A 57 -0.38 -7.41 33.36
N VAL A 58 0.47 -6.73 32.59
CA VAL A 58 1.93 -6.88 32.69
C VAL A 58 2.39 -6.29 34.02
N VAL A 59 3.09 -7.09 34.83
CA VAL A 59 3.61 -6.71 36.16
C VAL A 59 5.03 -7.28 36.32
N ALA A 60 5.89 -6.59 37.07
CA ALA A 60 7.19 -7.11 37.46
C ALA A 60 7.02 -8.26 38.47
N ALA A 61 7.69 -9.38 38.23
CA ALA A 61 7.71 -10.51 39.17
C ALA A 61 8.54 -10.12 40.40
N THR A 62 7.87 -9.91 41.54
CA THR A 62 8.52 -9.60 42.82
C THR A 62 9.06 -10.86 43.53
N ASP A 63 8.68 -12.05 43.06
CA ASP A 63 9.11 -13.36 43.53
C ASP A 63 10.25 -13.97 42.69
N ILE A 64 10.75 -13.23 41.68
CA ILE A 64 11.85 -13.65 40.81
C ILE A 64 12.90 -12.55 40.71
N THR A 65 14.18 -12.92 40.85
CA THR A 65 15.31 -12.06 40.50
C THR A 65 16.15 -12.71 39.40
N VAL A 66 16.72 -11.90 38.51
CA VAL A 66 17.71 -12.29 37.51
C VAL A 66 19.02 -11.58 37.85
N ASP A 67 19.98 -12.32 38.39
CA ASP A 67 21.34 -11.87 38.70
C ASP A 67 22.25 -12.09 37.48
N VAL A 68 23.20 -11.17 37.24
CA VAL A 68 24.31 -11.34 36.29
C VAL A 68 25.64 -11.30 37.02
N PHE A 69 26.51 -12.26 36.73
CA PHE A 69 27.86 -12.37 37.28
C PHE A 69 28.90 -12.38 36.15
N ASP A 70 30.08 -11.83 36.39
CA ASP A 70 31.27 -12.11 35.58
C ASP A 70 31.96 -13.41 36.01
N LEU A 71 32.97 -13.85 35.25
CA LEU A 71 33.75 -15.06 35.55
C LEU A 71 34.58 -15.00 36.85
N SER A 72 34.74 -13.84 37.50
CA SER A 72 35.41 -13.74 38.80
C SER A 72 34.50 -14.10 39.99
N GLY A 73 33.20 -14.36 39.71
CA GLY A 73 32.15 -14.52 40.72
C GLY A 73 31.55 -13.19 41.17
N LYS A 74 31.99 -12.05 40.62
CA LYS A 74 31.46 -10.75 40.97
C LYS A 74 30.09 -10.55 40.31
N LYS A 75 29.06 -10.29 41.13
CA LYS A 75 27.76 -9.82 40.66
C LYS A 75 27.90 -8.42 40.03
N ILE A 76 27.38 -8.26 38.83
CA ILE A 76 27.41 -7.02 38.04
C ILE A 76 26.06 -6.31 38.08
N ALA A 77 24.96 -7.06 38.01
CA ALA A 77 23.61 -6.51 38.02
C ALA A 77 22.60 -7.50 38.62
N THR A 78 21.46 -6.97 39.06
CA THR A 78 20.25 -7.74 39.36
C THR A 78 19.05 -6.99 38.78
N VAL A 79 18.13 -7.69 38.11
CA VAL A 79 16.87 -7.14 37.61
C VAL A 79 15.69 -8.03 37.99
N ASN A 80 14.50 -7.45 38.08
CA ASN A 80 13.24 -8.20 38.23
C ASN A 80 12.60 -8.37 36.84
N PRO A 81 12.26 -9.60 36.42
CA PRO A 81 11.70 -9.83 35.10
C PRO A 81 10.21 -9.44 35.06
N LYS A 82 9.67 -9.23 33.86
CA LYS A 82 8.28 -8.84 33.58
C LYS A 82 7.52 -10.05 33.05
N TYR A 83 6.31 -10.28 33.52
CA TYR A 83 5.43 -11.34 33.01
C TYR A 83 4.31 -10.75 32.16
N ASP A 84 3.92 -11.44 31.09
CA ASP A 84 2.77 -11.12 30.25
C ASP A 84 1.73 -12.25 30.32
N ASP A 85 0.58 -11.95 30.94
CA ASP A 85 -0.53 -12.91 31.14
C ASP A 85 -1.37 -13.16 29.87
N ALA A 86 -0.99 -12.55 28.73
CA ALA A 86 -1.55 -12.89 27.42
C ALA A 86 -0.96 -14.19 26.84
N ALA A 87 0.25 -14.59 27.26
CA ALA A 87 0.85 -15.87 26.88
C ALA A 87 0.29 -17.01 27.75
N SER A 88 -0.06 -18.14 27.15
CA SER A 88 -0.55 -19.34 27.87
C SER A 88 0.54 -20.11 28.65
N THR A 89 1.75 -19.55 28.71
CA THR A 89 2.97 -20.15 29.29
C THR A 89 3.64 -19.14 30.23
N ARG A 90 4.23 -19.62 31.34
CA ARG A 90 4.83 -18.78 32.41
C ARG A 90 6.21 -18.21 32.01
N ILE A 91 6.25 -17.44 30.94
CA ILE A 91 7.46 -16.88 30.35
C ILE A 91 7.70 -15.47 30.92
N TYR A 92 8.81 -15.28 31.65
CA TYR A 92 9.16 -14.01 32.28
C TYR A 92 10.25 -13.29 31.50
N SER A 93 9.92 -12.25 30.73
CA SER A 93 10.89 -11.49 29.93
C SER A 93 11.78 -10.59 30.79
N TYR A 94 13.04 -10.41 30.38
CA TYR A 94 13.98 -9.54 31.09
C TYR A 94 14.97 -8.85 30.15
N GLU A 95 15.51 -7.74 30.63
CA GLU A 95 16.59 -6.98 30.03
C GLU A 95 17.60 -6.63 31.13
N VAL A 96 18.90 -6.82 30.88
CA VAL A 96 19.98 -6.31 31.73
C VAL A 96 20.85 -5.35 30.91
N PRO A 97 20.63 -4.02 31.00
CA PRO A 97 21.39 -3.03 30.27
C PRO A 97 22.71 -2.67 30.96
N GLY A 98 23.63 -2.07 30.20
CA GLY A 98 24.83 -1.43 30.73
C GLY A 98 26.00 -2.38 31.04
N LEU A 99 26.00 -3.60 30.49
CA LEU A 99 27.11 -4.53 30.65
C LEU A 99 28.30 -4.15 29.73
N ALA A 100 29.49 -4.68 30.04
CA ALA A 100 30.70 -4.43 29.27
C ALA A 100 30.81 -5.44 28.10
N PRO A 101 31.17 -4.99 26.89
CA PRO A 101 31.34 -5.88 25.75
C PRO A 101 32.63 -6.71 25.85
N GLY A 102 32.63 -7.90 25.23
CA GLY A 102 33.77 -8.81 25.20
C GLY A 102 34.05 -9.55 26.51
N VAL A 103 33.03 -9.68 27.38
CA VAL A 103 33.11 -10.34 28.70
C VAL A 103 32.19 -11.55 28.74
N ASP A 104 32.66 -12.68 29.27
CA ASP A 104 31.83 -13.85 29.53
C ASP A 104 30.95 -13.61 30.77
N TYR A 105 29.63 -13.82 30.64
CA TYR A 105 28.66 -13.58 31.70
C TYR A 105 27.90 -14.85 32.09
N VAL A 106 27.66 -15.03 33.38
CA VAL A 106 26.75 -16.05 33.91
C VAL A 106 25.49 -15.35 34.39
N VAL A 107 24.36 -15.65 33.74
CA VAL A 107 23.05 -15.13 34.14
C VAL A 107 22.34 -16.21 34.96
N LYS A 108 21.72 -15.82 36.07
CA LYS A 108 21.07 -16.71 37.05
C LYS A 108 19.72 -16.14 37.44
N ALA A 109 18.63 -16.86 37.17
CA ALA A 109 17.32 -16.53 37.74
C ALA A 109 16.99 -17.42 38.95
N ARG A 110 16.34 -16.84 39.96
CA ARG A 110 15.88 -17.56 41.17
C ARG A 110 14.39 -17.33 41.39
N LYS A 111 13.67 -18.39 41.78
CA LYS A 111 12.26 -18.36 42.21
C LYS A 111 12.08 -19.27 43.43
N GLY A 112 12.18 -18.70 44.62
CA GLY A 112 12.32 -19.49 45.86
C GLY A 112 13.57 -20.39 45.78
N ASN A 113 13.38 -21.71 45.90
CA ASN A 113 14.45 -22.70 45.78
C ASN A 113 14.77 -23.10 44.32
N GLN A 114 13.99 -22.66 43.33
CA GLN A 114 14.27 -22.98 41.92
C GLN A 114 15.35 -22.03 41.38
N THR A 115 16.46 -22.60 40.90
CA THR A 115 17.59 -21.88 40.30
C THR A 115 17.74 -22.32 38.85
N VAL A 116 17.63 -21.40 37.88
CA VAL A 116 18.02 -21.63 36.47
C VAL A 116 19.16 -20.70 36.07
N LYS A 117 20.05 -21.15 35.20
CA LYS A 117 21.27 -20.43 34.82
C LYS A 117 21.57 -20.54 33.32
N LYS A 118 22.38 -19.62 32.79
CA LYS A 118 22.93 -19.63 31.42
C LYS A 118 24.33 -19.00 31.41
N LEU A 119 25.21 -19.54 30.57
CA LEU A 119 26.50 -18.94 30.24
C LEU A 119 26.38 -18.20 28.90
N VAL A 120 26.77 -16.94 28.88
CA VAL A 120 26.85 -16.09 27.69
C VAL A 120 28.32 -15.89 27.37
N GLU A 121 28.76 -16.48 26.25
CA GLU A 121 30.16 -16.46 25.82
C GLU A 121 30.57 -15.08 25.29
N LYS A 122 31.79 -14.63 25.61
CA LYS A 122 32.29 -13.28 25.27
C LYS A 122 32.21 -12.96 23.78
N ALA A 123 32.33 -13.97 22.93
CA ALA A 123 32.25 -13.84 21.47
C ALA A 123 30.89 -13.31 20.97
N LYS A 124 29.82 -13.42 21.78
CA LYS A 124 28.50 -12.83 21.48
C LYS A 124 28.31 -11.44 22.05
N THR A 125 29.03 -11.11 23.12
CA THR A 125 28.94 -9.81 23.83
C THR A 125 29.63 -8.66 23.08
N GLY A 126 29.71 -8.69 21.74
CA GLY A 126 30.20 -7.57 20.94
C GLY A 126 29.16 -6.46 20.73
N SER A 127 27.89 -6.78 20.94
CA SER A 127 26.71 -5.92 20.84
C SER A 127 25.64 -6.40 21.83
N ASP A 128 24.45 -5.80 21.80
CA ASP A 128 23.27 -6.34 22.49
C ASP A 128 23.02 -7.80 22.09
N VAL A 129 22.64 -8.62 23.07
CA VAL A 129 22.47 -10.07 22.92
C VAL A 129 21.03 -10.45 23.26
N ALA A 130 20.25 -10.78 22.24
CA ALA A 130 18.93 -11.38 22.40
C ALA A 130 19.01 -12.91 22.53
N GLY A 131 17.93 -13.55 23.01
CA GLY A 131 17.84 -15.01 23.14
C GLY A 131 18.61 -15.59 24.35
N VAL A 132 18.86 -14.78 25.38
CA VAL A 132 19.48 -15.24 26.64
C VAL A 132 18.45 -15.97 27.51
N ASN A 133 17.87 -17.04 26.97
CA ASN A 133 16.79 -17.76 27.63
C ASN A 133 17.31 -18.60 28.80
N LEU A 134 16.65 -18.50 29.95
CA LEU A 134 17.01 -19.13 31.22
C LEU A 134 16.00 -20.24 31.53
N ASN A 135 16.37 -21.48 31.28
CA ASN A 135 15.47 -22.64 31.40
C ASN A 135 16.25 -23.91 31.82
N ALA A 136 15.60 -25.08 31.78
CA ALA A 136 16.26 -26.34 32.11
C ALA A 136 17.39 -26.74 31.14
N ALA A 137 17.29 -26.41 29.84
CA ALA A 137 18.32 -26.71 28.85
C ALA A 137 19.58 -25.86 29.06
N SER A 138 19.42 -24.53 29.23
CA SER A 138 20.53 -23.61 29.53
C SER A 138 21.24 -23.97 30.84
N THR A 139 20.47 -24.40 31.84
CA THR A 139 21.00 -24.82 33.16
C THR A 139 21.77 -26.14 33.04
N THR A 140 21.28 -27.09 32.24
CA THR A 140 21.98 -28.34 31.93
C THR A 140 23.28 -28.08 31.17
N ALA A 141 23.26 -27.15 30.20
CA ALA A 141 24.45 -26.75 29.44
C ALA A 141 25.53 -26.15 30.35
N LEU A 142 25.14 -25.29 31.31
CA LEU A 142 26.08 -24.77 32.31
C LEU A 142 26.68 -25.89 33.17
N ILE A 143 25.86 -26.79 33.72
CA ILE A 143 26.34 -27.89 34.59
C ILE A 143 27.35 -28.78 33.84
N VAL A 144 27.09 -29.07 32.57
CA VAL A 144 28.01 -29.84 31.72
C VAL A 144 29.30 -29.07 31.44
N ALA A 145 29.23 -27.75 31.22
CA ALA A 145 30.41 -26.89 31.08
C ALA A 145 31.22 -26.80 32.39
N GLU A 146 30.58 -26.67 33.56
CA GLU A 146 31.24 -26.66 34.87
C GLU A 146 31.99 -27.97 35.14
N GLN A 147 31.41 -29.12 34.80
CA GLN A 147 32.11 -30.42 34.92
C GLN A 147 33.30 -30.53 33.95
N LYS A 148 33.20 -29.96 32.74
CA LYS A 148 34.36 -29.87 31.83
C LYS A 148 35.47 -29.00 32.40
N ILE A 149 35.15 -27.79 32.86
CA ILE A 149 36.08 -26.85 33.52
C ILE A 149 36.72 -27.49 34.75
N MET A 150 35.95 -28.23 35.56
CA MET A 150 36.48 -28.98 36.71
C MET A 150 37.54 -29.99 36.28
N ASN A 151 37.32 -30.73 35.20
CA ASN A 151 38.29 -31.71 34.69
C ASN A 151 39.51 -31.03 34.06
N ALA A 152 39.31 -29.94 33.27
CA ALA A 152 40.39 -29.20 32.61
C ALA A 152 41.39 -28.57 33.59
N PHE A 153 40.90 -28.04 34.72
CA PHE A 153 41.73 -27.43 35.77
C PHE A 153 41.95 -28.32 37.00
N ASN A 154 41.54 -29.60 36.97
CA ASN A 154 41.65 -30.57 38.07
C ASN A 154 41.09 -30.05 39.43
N LEU A 155 39.86 -29.53 39.41
CA LEU A 155 39.19 -28.90 40.54
C LEU A 155 38.23 -29.85 41.27
N ALA A 156 38.15 -29.71 42.59
CA ALA A 156 37.18 -30.44 43.41
C ALA A 156 35.72 -30.00 43.17
N ALA A 157 35.50 -28.72 42.83
CA ALA A 157 34.19 -28.15 42.48
C ALA A 157 34.35 -26.85 41.68
N VAL A 158 33.35 -26.55 40.83
CA VAL A 158 33.07 -25.24 40.23
C VAL A 158 31.60 -24.94 40.45
N LYS A 159 31.27 -23.68 40.76
CA LYS A 159 29.89 -23.15 40.82
C LYS A 159 29.89 -21.73 40.22
N LEU A 160 29.56 -21.64 38.94
CA LEU A 160 29.48 -20.39 38.18
C LEU A 160 28.17 -19.64 38.50
N GLY A 161 28.21 -18.32 38.52
CA GLY A 161 27.06 -17.50 38.88
C GLY A 161 26.73 -17.49 40.39
N GLU A 162 27.77 -17.55 41.22
CA GLU A 162 27.69 -17.35 42.68
C GLU A 162 28.75 -16.32 43.12
N GLU A 163 28.56 -15.68 44.28
CA GLU A 163 29.53 -14.75 44.88
C GLU A 163 30.69 -15.51 45.56
N ALA A 164 31.43 -16.28 44.77
CA ALA A 164 32.59 -17.05 45.19
C ALA A 164 33.80 -16.68 44.33
N ALA A 165 34.93 -16.39 44.97
CA ALA A 165 36.19 -16.16 44.26
C ALA A 165 36.63 -17.43 43.50
N LEU A 166 37.27 -17.24 42.35
CA LEU A 166 37.83 -18.34 41.57
C LEU A 166 38.82 -19.18 42.42
N PRO A 167 38.85 -20.52 42.22
CA PRO A 167 39.84 -21.37 42.87
C PRO A 167 41.27 -20.87 42.62
N GLY A 168 42.07 -20.83 43.70
CA GLY A 168 43.40 -20.22 43.67
C GLY A 168 44.31 -20.83 42.60
N GLY A 169 44.71 -20.00 41.63
CA GLY A 169 45.51 -20.38 40.47
C GLY A 169 44.83 -20.17 39.12
N ILE A 170 43.51 -19.98 39.08
CA ILE A 170 42.75 -19.74 37.84
C ILE A 170 42.50 -18.24 37.64
N THR A 171 42.78 -17.75 36.45
CA THR A 171 42.41 -16.39 36.00
C THR A 171 41.08 -16.41 35.24
N SER A 172 40.41 -15.25 35.18
CA SER A 172 39.27 -15.01 34.27
C SER A 172 39.59 -15.42 32.84
N ASP A 173 40.82 -15.15 32.39
CA ASP A 173 41.23 -15.31 31.00
C ASP A 173 41.46 -16.79 30.65
N ALA A 174 42.04 -17.58 31.57
CA ALA A 174 42.17 -19.02 31.40
C ALA A 174 40.79 -19.71 31.40
N LEU A 175 39.91 -19.32 32.33
CA LEU A 175 38.53 -19.81 32.36
C LEU A 175 37.74 -19.43 31.10
N SER A 176 37.93 -18.21 30.60
CA SER A 176 37.35 -17.69 29.35
C SER A 176 37.87 -18.43 28.10
N GLN A 177 39.13 -18.88 28.10
CA GLN A 177 39.68 -19.73 27.03
C GLN A 177 39.05 -21.13 27.03
N GLU A 178 38.92 -21.77 28.19
CA GLU A 178 38.24 -23.07 28.30
C GLU A 178 36.76 -22.95 27.93
N ILE A 179 36.07 -21.89 28.37
CA ILE A 179 34.69 -21.59 27.98
C ILE A 179 34.55 -21.43 26.47
N ALA A 180 35.47 -20.71 25.80
CA ALA A 180 35.46 -20.59 24.34
C ALA A 180 35.66 -21.95 23.64
N ALA A 181 36.57 -22.79 24.14
CA ALA A 181 36.80 -24.14 23.62
C ALA A 181 35.57 -25.07 23.78
N LEU A 182 34.75 -24.84 24.81
CA LEU A 182 33.54 -25.62 25.09
C LEU A 182 32.34 -25.26 24.21
N LYS A 183 32.32 -24.08 23.59
CA LYS A 183 31.22 -23.57 22.74
C LYS A 183 29.85 -23.73 23.42
N PRO A 184 29.60 -23.06 24.58
CA PRO A 184 28.49 -23.37 25.47
C PRO A 184 27.11 -23.24 24.80
N SER A 185 26.96 -22.38 23.79
CA SER A 185 25.70 -22.31 23.06
C SER A 185 25.46 -23.49 22.14
N VAL A 186 26.48 -24.15 21.57
CA VAL A 186 26.27 -25.35 20.75
C VAL A 186 25.90 -26.53 21.64
N LEU A 187 26.45 -26.58 22.85
CA LEU A 187 26.00 -27.48 23.91
C LEU A 187 24.54 -27.21 24.31
N GLU A 188 24.15 -25.94 24.47
CA GLU A 188 22.75 -25.53 24.73
C GLU A 188 21.81 -25.85 23.56
N ASP A 189 22.21 -25.60 22.31
CA ASP A 189 21.47 -25.94 21.09
C ASP A 189 21.21 -27.47 21.03
N ASN A 190 22.25 -28.27 21.30
CA ASN A 190 22.17 -29.73 21.33
C ASN A 190 21.24 -30.23 22.44
N ILE A 191 21.33 -29.68 23.65
CA ILE A 191 20.43 -30.04 24.76
C ILE A 191 19.00 -29.60 24.48
N SER A 192 18.80 -28.46 23.83
CA SER A 192 17.47 -27.96 23.45
C SER A 192 16.81 -28.84 22.40
N ALA A 193 17.57 -29.30 21.39
CA ALA A 193 17.09 -30.28 20.41
C ALA A 193 16.71 -31.63 21.06
N LEU A 194 17.49 -32.08 22.07
CA LEU A 194 17.15 -33.27 22.87
C LEU A 194 15.89 -33.04 23.72
N ALA A 195 15.74 -31.87 24.33
CA ALA A 195 14.55 -31.49 25.11
C ALA A 195 13.28 -31.55 24.26
N SER A 196 13.27 -30.91 23.09
CA SER A 196 12.13 -30.95 22.16
C SER A 196 11.85 -32.37 21.64
N ALA A 197 12.88 -33.20 21.45
CA ALA A 197 12.67 -34.61 21.09
C ALA A 197 12.02 -35.42 22.24
N LEU A 198 12.45 -35.20 23.48
CA LEU A 198 11.87 -35.83 24.68
C LEU A 198 10.41 -35.43 24.89
N GLU A 199 10.10 -34.14 24.80
CA GLU A 199 8.76 -33.58 25.01
C GLU A 199 7.76 -34.05 23.95
N ASN A 200 8.22 -34.25 22.71
CA ASN A 200 7.41 -34.84 21.62
C ASN A 200 7.44 -36.39 21.61
N GLY A 201 8.10 -37.05 22.55
CA GLY A 201 8.21 -38.51 22.62
C GLY A 201 9.06 -39.14 21.50
N ASN A 202 9.82 -38.35 20.75
CA ASN A 202 10.69 -38.80 19.66
C ASN A 202 12.03 -39.37 20.18
N LEU A 203 11.93 -40.49 20.89
CA LEU A 203 13.07 -41.19 21.47
C LEU A 203 14.09 -41.66 20.42
N ALA A 204 13.70 -41.83 19.14
CA ALA A 204 14.57 -42.35 18.08
C ALA A 204 15.76 -41.43 17.73
N SER A 205 15.72 -40.15 18.13
CA SER A 205 16.85 -39.22 18.02
C SER A 205 17.93 -39.40 19.11
N ILE A 206 17.63 -40.20 20.14
CA ILE A 206 18.49 -40.42 21.30
C ILE A 206 19.26 -41.72 21.10
N ASN A 207 20.58 -41.67 21.31
CA ASN A 207 21.52 -42.75 21.03
C ASN A 207 22.65 -42.77 22.08
N SER A 208 23.55 -43.74 21.98
CA SER A 208 24.66 -43.93 22.93
C SER A 208 25.62 -42.72 23.04
N GLY A 209 25.68 -41.85 22.03
CA GLY A 209 26.50 -40.63 22.06
C GLY A 209 25.86 -39.42 22.76
N ASN A 210 24.52 -39.38 22.88
CA ASN A 210 23.81 -38.21 23.43
C ASN A 210 22.88 -38.54 24.63
N VAL A 211 22.66 -39.81 24.96
CA VAL A 211 21.79 -40.24 26.07
C VAL A 211 22.20 -39.66 27.42
N ALA A 212 23.50 -39.45 27.68
CA ALA A 212 23.95 -38.86 28.94
C ALA A 212 23.55 -37.37 29.07
N LEU A 213 23.54 -36.61 27.97
CA LEU A 213 23.02 -35.24 27.95
C LEU A 213 21.49 -35.20 28.15
N ALA A 214 20.75 -36.11 27.49
CA ALA A 214 19.31 -36.25 27.68
C ALA A 214 18.94 -36.61 29.14
N ASN A 215 19.65 -37.55 29.75
CA ASN A 215 19.46 -37.96 31.14
C ASN A 215 19.82 -36.85 32.13
N MET A 216 20.85 -36.04 31.85
CA MET A 216 21.17 -34.86 32.65
C MET A 216 20.06 -33.80 32.56
N TYR A 217 19.55 -33.51 31.35
CA TYR A 217 18.41 -32.61 31.16
C TYR A 217 17.15 -33.08 31.91
N LEU A 218 16.78 -34.36 31.79
CA LEU A 218 15.64 -34.95 32.51
C LEU A 218 15.80 -34.83 34.04
N THR A 219 17.03 -34.99 34.53
CA THR A 219 17.37 -34.79 35.95
C THR A 219 17.23 -33.32 36.37
N VAL A 220 17.72 -32.36 35.58
CA VAL A 220 17.57 -30.92 35.85
C VAL A 220 16.10 -30.49 35.85
N VAL A 221 15.32 -30.92 34.86
CA VAL A 221 13.87 -30.68 34.79
C VAL A 221 13.16 -31.20 36.04
N GLN A 222 13.51 -32.39 36.51
CA GLN A 222 12.87 -32.97 37.69
C GLN A 222 13.30 -32.29 39.00
N LEU A 223 14.57 -31.89 39.14
CA LEU A 223 15.05 -31.13 40.30
C LEU A 223 14.33 -29.77 40.42
N LEU A 224 14.19 -29.06 39.31
CA LEU A 224 13.43 -27.81 39.23
C LEU A 224 11.96 -28.04 39.62
N LYS A 225 11.29 -29.05 39.03
CA LYS A 225 9.90 -29.43 39.38
C LYS A 225 9.74 -29.78 40.87
N SER A 226 10.75 -30.40 41.48
CA SER A 226 10.77 -30.78 42.90
C SER A 226 11.22 -29.65 43.84
N GLY A 227 11.61 -28.47 43.33
CA GLY A 227 12.07 -27.36 44.18
C GLY A 227 13.39 -27.62 44.91
N VAL A 228 14.23 -28.50 44.36
CA VAL A 228 15.57 -28.83 44.86
C VAL A 228 16.59 -27.97 44.10
N ASP A 229 17.54 -27.35 44.81
CA ASP A 229 18.60 -26.61 44.12
C ASP A 229 19.44 -27.56 43.27
N VAL A 230 19.50 -27.26 41.98
CA VAL A 230 20.11 -28.12 40.97
C VAL A 230 21.62 -28.22 41.19
N GLN A 231 22.27 -27.12 41.57
CA GLN A 231 23.72 -27.03 41.74
C GLN A 231 24.19 -27.93 42.88
N ASP A 232 23.54 -27.84 44.04
CA ASP A 232 23.88 -28.63 45.22
C ASP A 232 23.58 -30.12 45.02
N PHE A 233 22.56 -30.45 44.22
CA PHE A 233 22.27 -31.84 43.88
C PHE A 233 23.34 -32.44 42.96
N VAL A 234 23.71 -31.75 41.87
CA VAL A 234 24.73 -32.27 40.93
C VAL A 234 26.16 -32.20 41.46
N SER A 235 26.47 -31.31 42.42
CA SER A 235 27.80 -31.31 43.07
C SER A 235 27.98 -32.45 44.08
N GLY A 236 26.92 -33.18 44.42
CA GLY A 236 26.94 -34.25 45.42
C GLY A 236 26.82 -33.76 46.87
N THR A 237 26.28 -32.56 47.09
CA THR A 237 26.22 -31.92 48.43
C THR A 237 24.81 -31.86 49.02
N SER A 238 23.76 -32.05 48.21
CA SER A 238 22.37 -32.18 48.67
C SER A 238 22.11 -33.54 49.32
N SER A 239 21.29 -33.56 50.37
CA SER A 239 20.77 -34.76 51.04
C SER A 239 19.42 -35.25 50.48
N ALA A 240 18.86 -34.56 49.48
CA ALA A 240 17.60 -34.95 48.85
C ALA A 240 17.74 -36.23 47.99
N SER A 241 16.60 -36.78 47.60
CA SER A 241 16.49 -37.75 46.50
C SER A 241 15.28 -37.39 45.63
N VAL A 242 15.35 -37.72 44.34
CA VAL A 242 14.27 -37.43 43.37
C VAL A 242 14.04 -38.62 42.45
N THR A 243 12.77 -38.89 42.12
CA THR A 243 12.39 -39.92 41.15
C THR A 243 12.40 -39.32 39.74
N VAL A 244 13.30 -39.78 38.90
CA VAL A 244 13.53 -39.27 37.53
C VAL A 244 13.19 -40.36 36.51
N GLN A 245 12.61 -39.99 35.38
CA GLN A 245 12.56 -40.83 34.19
C GLN A 245 13.85 -40.63 33.41
N LEU A 246 14.61 -41.70 33.21
CA LEU A 246 15.87 -41.73 32.45
C LEU A 246 15.72 -42.62 31.22
N ILE A 247 16.67 -42.53 30.30
CA ILE A 247 16.73 -43.32 29.07
C ILE A 247 17.94 -44.25 29.10
N ASN A 248 17.70 -45.47 28.65
CA ASN A 248 18.65 -46.57 28.55
C ASN A 248 18.70 -47.05 27.09
N VAL A 249 19.90 -47.15 26.50
CA VAL A 249 20.10 -47.52 25.08
C VAL A 249 20.98 -48.79 24.97
N SER A 250 20.77 -49.74 25.88
CA SER A 250 21.55 -50.98 25.97
C SER A 250 21.29 -52.00 24.84
N SER A 251 20.19 -51.85 24.09
CA SER A 251 19.80 -52.73 22.99
C SER A 251 19.81 -52.06 21.61
N GLY A 252 20.33 -50.83 21.51
CA GLY A 252 20.20 -49.96 20.32
C GLY A 252 18.85 -49.26 20.21
N THR A 253 17.80 -49.77 20.87
CA THR A 253 16.51 -49.09 21.04
C THR A 253 16.49 -48.32 22.37
N PRO A 254 16.19 -47.01 22.38
CA PRO A 254 16.03 -46.25 23.62
C PRO A 254 14.77 -46.65 24.38
N VAL A 255 14.92 -46.95 25.68
CA VAL A 255 13.83 -47.33 26.59
C VAL A 255 13.82 -46.37 27.79
N VAL A 256 12.63 -45.95 28.22
CA VAL A 256 12.47 -45.11 29.42
C VAL A 256 12.39 -45.99 30.68
N GLU A 257 13.25 -45.71 31.65
CA GLU A 257 13.26 -46.33 32.98
C GLU A 257 12.99 -45.29 34.08
N THR A 258 12.32 -45.66 35.16
CA THR A 258 12.10 -44.77 36.31
C THR A 258 13.06 -45.13 37.43
N LYS A 259 13.92 -44.19 37.83
CA LYS A 259 14.95 -44.40 38.86
C LYS A 259 14.89 -43.32 39.94
N VAL A 260 15.03 -43.72 41.20
CA VAL A 260 15.31 -42.78 42.30
C VAL A 260 16.78 -42.42 42.27
N LEU A 261 17.09 -41.13 42.13
CA LEU A 261 18.46 -40.61 42.13
C LEU A 261 18.79 -39.98 43.48
N THR A 262 20.02 -40.22 43.93
CA THR A 262 20.70 -39.41 44.95
C THR A 262 21.54 -38.32 44.30
N SER A 263 22.06 -37.38 45.11
CA SER A 263 23.04 -36.40 44.66
C SER A 263 24.35 -37.04 44.15
N ALA A 264 24.71 -38.25 44.62
CA ALA A 264 25.84 -39.02 44.10
C ALA A 264 25.56 -39.60 42.70
N ASP A 265 24.33 -40.08 42.43
CA ASP A 265 23.92 -40.51 41.09
C ASP A 265 23.92 -39.35 40.09
N ALA A 266 23.43 -38.18 40.52
CA ALA A 266 23.40 -36.97 39.68
C ALA A 266 24.80 -36.43 39.41
N LYS A 267 25.71 -36.43 40.39
CA LYS A 267 27.13 -36.11 40.17
C LYS A 267 27.77 -37.04 39.14
N THR A 268 27.51 -38.34 39.25
CA THR A 268 28.00 -39.34 38.28
C THR A 268 27.42 -39.06 36.89
N SER A 269 26.13 -38.73 36.82
CA SER A 269 25.43 -38.41 35.57
C SER A 269 25.95 -37.13 34.91
N ALA A 270 26.26 -36.09 35.69
CA ALA A 270 26.87 -34.84 35.20
C ALA A 270 28.28 -35.08 34.65
N VAL A 271 29.08 -35.90 35.31
CA VAL A 271 30.41 -36.33 34.81
C VAL A 271 30.27 -37.15 33.53
N SER A 272 29.30 -38.08 33.43
CA SER A 272 29.04 -38.84 32.20
C SER A 272 28.55 -37.94 31.05
N ALA A 273 27.70 -36.96 31.32
CA ALA A 273 27.24 -35.99 30.33
C ALA A 273 28.41 -35.14 29.81
N ALA A 274 29.28 -34.65 30.70
CA ALA A 274 30.51 -33.94 30.34
C ALA A 274 31.53 -34.81 29.62
N ALA A 275 31.60 -36.11 29.90
CA ALA A 275 32.42 -37.05 29.11
C ALA A 275 31.84 -37.25 27.70
N SER A 276 30.52 -37.35 27.55
CA SER A 276 29.86 -37.57 26.26
C SER A 276 29.91 -36.36 25.32
N TYR A 277 29.90 -35.13 25.85
CA TYR A 277 29.95 -33.93 25.03
C TYR A 277 31.36 -33.70 24.47
N THR A 278 31.51 -33.84 23.16
CA THR A 278 32.67 -33.34 22.41
C THR A 278 32.29 -32.02 21.75
N PRO A 279 32.91 -30.88 22.11
CA PRO A 279 32.71 -29.64 21.37
C PRO A 279 33.09 -29.84 19.90
N PRO A 280 32.29 -29.36 18.94
CA PRO A 280 32.69 -29.42 17.54
C PRO A 280 33.96 -28.58 17.35
N THR A 281 34.93 -29.13 16.61
CA THR A 281 36.14 -28.38 16.19
C THR A 281 35.76 -27.11 15.45
N ASP A 282 36.68 -26.15 15.29
CA ASP A 282 36.37 -24.92 14.52
C ASP A 282 36.12 -25.18 13.02
N THR A 283 36.50 -26.35 12.52
CA THR A 283 35.87 -26.97 11.34
C THR A 283 34.49 -27.55 11.66
N ALA A 284 33.63 -26.75 12.29
CA ALA A 284 32.20 -27.05 12.43
C ALA A 284 31.60 -26.89 11.03
N SER A 285 31.48 -28.00 10.30
CA SER A 285 31.06 -27.98 8.90
C SER A 285 29.72 -27.24 8.78
N ALA A 286 29.58 -26.39 7.76
CA ALA A 286 28.33 -25.70 7.49
C ALA A 286 27.14 -26.68 7.38
N VAL A 287 27.41 -27.91 6.94
CA VAL A 287 26.51 -29.07 6.99
C VAL A 287 25.86 -29.28 8.37
N PHE A 288 26.63 -29.32 9.47
CA PHE A 288 26.08 -29.50 10.82
C PHE A 288 25.09 -28.38 11.18
N PHE A 289 25.45 -27.12 10.88
CA PHE A 289 24.58 -25.98 11.16
C PHE A 289 23.35 -25.94 10.23
N VAL A 290 23.47 -26.39 8.99
CA VAL A 290 22.33 -26.59 8.05
C VAL A 290 21.40 -27.71 8.55
N GLU A 291 21.93 -28.84 9.03
CA GLU A 291 21.14 -29.92 9.64
C GLU A 291 20.39 -29.45 10.88
N GLN A 292 21.03 -28.65 11.74
CA GLN A 292 20.36 -28.05 12.91
C GLN A 292 19.29 -27.04 12.47
N ALA A 293 19.58 -26.19 11.50
CA ALA A 293 18.60 -25.24 10.96
C ALA A 293 17.37 -25.93 10.34
N ALA A 294 17.56 -27.04 9.63
CA ALA A 294 16.48 -27.86 9.09
C ALA A 294 15.57 -28.43 10.20
N LYS A 295 16.14 -28.93 11.31
CA LYS A 295 15.37 -29.41 12.47
C LYS A 295 14.55 -28.30 13.13
N PHE A 296 15.09 -27.08 13.20
CA PHE A 296 14.33 -25.91 13.66
C PHE A 296 13.22 -25.51 12.69
N LEU A 297 13.43 -25.59 11.37
CA LEU A 297 12.35 -25.38 10.38
C LEU A 297 11.25 -26.45 10.48
N ASP A 298 11.59 -27.74 10.66
CA ASP A 298 10.61 -28.82 10.87
C ASP A 298 9.76 -28.59 12.14
N ALA A 299 10.33 -27.90 13.15
CA ALA A 299 9.65 -27.44 14.36
C ALA A 299 9.00 -26.03 14.24
N GLN A 300 9.06 -25.42 13.05
CA GLN A 300 8.59 -24.06 12.72
C GLN A 300 9.29 -22.91 13.49
N ASP A 301 10.43 -23.17 14.12
CA ASP A 301 11.27 -22.20 14.83
C ASP A 301 12.17 -21.43 13.85
N ILE A 302 11.57 -20.46 13.14
CA ILE A 302 12.27 -19.61 12.17
C ILE A 302 13.42 -18.80 12.81
N PRO A 303 13.31 -18.25 14.04
CA PRO A 303 14.43 -17.57 14.70
C PRO A 303 15.67 -18.46 14.86
N ASN A 304 15.54 -19.67 15.43
CA ASN A 304 16.68 -20.56 15.63
C ASN A 304 17.15 -21.21 14.31
N ALA A 305 16.25 -21.44 13.34
CA ALA A 305 16.66 -21.83 11.99
C ALA A 305 17.55 -20.76 11.35
N ASN A 306 17.15 -19.48 11.38
CA ASN A 306 17.93 -18.37 10.87
C ASN A 306 19.31 -18.25 11.56
N ILE A 307 19.33 -18.32 12.90
CA ILE A 307 20.57 -18.29 13.68
C ILE A 307 21.54 -19.39 13.22
N ASN A 308 21.05 -20.60 12.98
CA ASN A 308 21.91 -21.70 12.54
C ASN A 308 22.31 -21.59 11.06
N TYR A 309 21.48 -21.08 10.16
CA TYR A 309 21.94 -20.76 8.79
C TYR A 309 22.98 -19.62 8.76
N GLU A 310 22.87 -18.60 9.62
CA GLU A 310 23.90 -17.55 9.75
C GLU A 310 25.22 -18.12 10.35
N LYS A 311 25.16 -19.07 11.31
CA LYS A 311 26.35 -19.84 11.76
C LYS A 311 26.95 -20.65 10.60
N ALA A 312 26.13 -21.29 9.77
CA ALA A 312 26.58 -22.05 8.61
C ALA A 312 27.30 -21.14 7.59
N LEU A 313 26.78 -19.94 7.32
CA LEU A 313 27.43 -18.94 6.45
C LEU A 313 28.74 -18.37 7.04
N ALA A 314 28.87 -18.33 8.37
CA ALA A 314 30.12 -17.96 9.02
C ALA A 314 31.19 -19.05 8.91
N ALA A 315 30.80 -20.33 8.85
CA ALA A 315 31.70 -21.46 8.63
C ALA A 315 32.06 -21.67 7.14
N ASP A 316 31.09 -21.52 6.24
CA ASP A 316 31.27 -21.51 4.79
C ASP A 316 30.25 -20.58 4.12
N SER A 317 30.71 -19.39 3.70
CA SER A 317 29.83 -18.43 3.01
C SER A 317 29.39 -18.90 1.61
N GLY A 318 30.05 -19.91 1.03
CA GLY A 318 29.70 -20.52 -0.25
C GLY A 318 28.57 -21.55 -0.15
N ASN A 319 28.22 -22.01 1.05
CA ASN A 319 27.22 -23.07 1.24
C ASN A 319 25.84 -22.66 0.72
N THR A 320 25.29 -23.41 -0.22
CA THR A 320 24.05 -23.07 -0.94
C THR A 320 22.81 -23.15 -0.05
N ASP A 321 22.68 -24.21 0.75
CA ASP A 321 21.58 -24.40 1.70
C ASP A 321 21.55 -23.29 2.75
N ALA A 322 22.72 -22.89 3.26
CA ALA A 322 22.84 -21.79 4.21
C ALA A 322 22.50 -20.42 3.57
N ASN A 323 22.88 -20.19 2.31
CA ASN A 323 22.53 -18.96 1.60
C ASN A 323 21.02 -18.85 1.37
N LEU A 324 20.38 -19.91 0.85
CA LEU A 324 18.93 -19.91 0.64
C LEU A 324 18.16 -19.90 1.97
N GLY A 325 18.56 -20.73 2.93
CA GLY A 325 17.97 -20.82 4.26
C GLY A 325 17.97 -19.46 4.95
N ALA A 326 19.14 -18.83 5.08
CA ALA A 326 19.28 -17.49 5.66
C ALA A 326 18.73 -16.35 4.76
N ALA A 327 18.28 -16.63 3.53
CA ALA A 327 17.52 -15.68 2.73
C ALA A 327 16.02 -15.77 3.07
N ILE A 328 15.46 -16.98 3.06
CA ILE A 328 14.05 -17.24 3.35
C ILE A 328 13.73 -16.88 4.81
N THR A 329 14.47 -17.42 5.79
CA THR A 329 14.17 -17.22 7.21
C THR A 329 14.33 -15.77 7.62
N LYS A 330 15.38 -15.09 7.14
CA LYS A 330 15.61 -13.66 7.39
C LYS A 330 14.56 -12.78 6.75
N GLY A 331 14.08 -13.15 5.55
CA GLY A 331 12.95 -12.48 4.89
C GLY A 331 11.65 -12.58 5.69
N ILE A 332 11.36 -13.76 6.23
CA ILE A 332 10.22 -13.99 7.12
C ILE A 332 10.34 -13.16 8.40
N LEU A 333 11.52 -13.14 9.04
CA LEU A 333 11.78 -12.39 10.28
C LEU A 333 11.72 -10.85 10.13
N LEU A 334 11.66 -10.29 8.92
CA LEU A 334 11.54 -8.83 8.73
C LEU A 334 10.23 -8.24 9.29
N ILE A 335 9.17 -9.05 9.42
CA ILE A 335 7.90 -8.61 10.00
C ILE A 335 7.97 -8.47 11.53
N GLU A 336 8.88 -9.21 12.17
CA GLU A 336 9.15 -9.18 13.62
C GLU A 336 10.32 -8.27 14.00
N ASN A 337 10.96 -7.60 13.03
CA ASN A 337 11.94 -6.57 13.32
C ASN A 337 11.32 -5.47 14.21
N SER A 338 12.05 -5.05 15.25
CA SER A 338 11.62 -4.08 16.25
C SER A 338 11.08 -2.79 15.65
N ASP A 339 11.72 -2.28 14.62
CA ASP A 339 11.48 -0.94 14.09
C ASP A 339 10.27 -0.97 13.15
N VAL A 340 10.15 -2.05 12.37
CA VAL A 340 8.96 -2.38 11.55
C VAL A 340 7.74 -2.57 12.46
N LYS A 341 7.88 -3.36 13.53
CA LYS A 341 6.82 -3.61 14.50
C LYS A 341 6.38 -2.34 15.23
N ALA A 342 7.32 -1.58 15.78
CA ALA A 342 7.03 -0.34 16.51
C ALA A 342 6.33 0.71 15.61
N ILE A 343 6.67 0.74 14.32
CA ILE A 343 5.96 1.54 13.32
C ILE A 343 4.50 1.08 13.16
N VAL A 344 4.26 -0.21 12.94
CA VAL A 344 2.91 -0.75 12.68
C VAL A 344 2.01 -0.62 13.92
N GLU A 345 2.58 -0.80 15.12
CA GLU A 345 1.86 -0.62 16.38
C GLU A 345 1.55 0.85 16.68
N ARG A 346 2.43 1.80 16.34
CA ARG A 346 2.13 3.25 16.38
C ARG A 346 1.04 3.68 15.40
N TRP A 347 0.75 2.85 14.38
CA TRP A 347 -0.40 3.01 13.50
C TRP A 347 -1.73 2.51 14.08
N GLY A 348 -1.73 1.90 15.25
CA GLY A 348 -2.91 1.23 15.82
C GLY A 348 -3.28 -0.06 15.08
N ALA A 349 -2.36 -0.60 14.27
CA ALA A 349 -2.46 -1.91 13.65
C ALA A 349 -1.67 -2.94 14.48
N VAL A 350 -2.08 -4.20 14.43
CA VAL A 350 -1.31 -5.30 15.02
C VAL A 350 -0.26 -5.73 13.99
N ALA A 351 1.02 -5.68 14.37
CA ALA A 351 2.10 -6.21 13.54
C ALA A 351 1.95 -7.74 13.42
N PRO A 352 1.96 -8.31 12.20
CA PRO A 352 1.85 -9.75 12.03
C PRO A 352 3.10 -10.44 12.57
N THR A 353 2.92 -11.48 13.39
CA THR A 353 4.00 -12.35 13.83
C THR A 353 4.37 -13.36 12.74
N VAL A 354 5.53 -14.00 12.89
CA VAL A 354 5.92 -15.15 12.06
C VAL A 354 4.91 -16.29 12.21
N ASN A 355 4.36 -16.47 13.41
CA ASN A 355 3.28 -17.45 13.66
C ASN A 355 1.97 -17.09 12.92
N ASP A 356 1.63 -15.81 12.76
CA ASP A 356 0.48 -15.39 11.95
C ASP A 356 0.69 -15.74 10.47
N VAL A 357 1.89 -15.50 9.93
CA VAL A 357 2.22 -15.82 8.53
C VAL A 357 2.28 -17.34 8.29
N ILE A 358 2.87 -18.10 9.21
CA ILE A 358 2.93 -19.57 9.14
C ILE A 358 1.53 -20.17 9.27
N SER A 359 0.76 -19.79 10.28
CA SER A 359 -0.60 -20.33 10.48
C SER A 359 -1.56 -19.93 9.35
N ALA A 360 -1.43 -18.72 8.80
CA ALA A 360 -2.14 -18.30 7.59
C ALA A 360 -1.67 -19.00 6.30
N SER A 361 -0.57 -19.76 6.34
CA SER A 361 -0.11 -20.61 5.22
C SER A 361 -0.47 -22.10 5.39
N SER A 362 -0.76 -22.56 6.62
CA SER A 362 -1.09 -23.97 6.90
C SER A 362 -2.41 -24.41 6.25
N PRO A 363 -2.47 -25.58 5.59
CA PRO A 363 -3.58 -25.94 4.70
C PRO A 363 -4.88 -26.37 5.40
N VAL A 364 -4.93 -26.42 6.74
CA VAL A 364 -6.17 -26.73 7.50
C VAL A 364 -7.31 -25.75 7.18
N GLY A 365 -6.98 -24.55 6.66
CA GLY A 365 -7.94 -23.57 6.17
C GLY A 365 -7.61 -22.94 4.81
N ASN A 366 -7.17 -23.74 3.81
CA ASN A 366 -6.82 -23.35 2.42
C ASN A 366 -6.79 -21.82 2.16
N PRO A 367 -5.65 -21.14 2.37
CA PRO A 367 -5.59 -19.69 2.35
C PRO A 367 -5.81 -19.09 0.95
N PHE A 368 -5.37 -19.79 -0.10
CA PHE A 368 -5.70 -19.42 -1.48
C PHE A 368 -7.20 -19.56 -1.77
N GLY A 369 -7.89 -20.48 -1.08
CA GLY A 369 -9.34 -20.61 -1.08
C GLY A 369 -10.06 -19.41 -0.44
N ASN A 370 -9.59 -18.91 0.71
CA ASN A 370 -10.20 -17.73 1.34
C ASN A 370 -9.80 -16.40 0.67
N PHE A 371 -8.61 -16.29 0.09
CA PHE A 371 -8.34 -15.23 -0.87
C PHE A 371 -9.33 -15.29 -2.05
N SER A 372 -9.67 -16.48 -2.55
CA SER A 372 -10.67 -16.63 -3.62
C SER A 372 -12.12 -16.31 -3.19
N SER A 373 -12.45 -16.25 -1.89
CA SER A 373 -13.79 -15.87 -1.41
C SER A 373 -13.92 -14.36 -1.23
N VAL A 374 -12.87 -13.69 -0.74
CA VAL A 374 -12.76 -12.22 -0.70
C VAL A 374 -12.67 -11.66 -2.12
N LEU A 375 -11.78 -12.21 -2.95
CA LEU A 375 -11.67 -11.84 -4.37
C LEU A 375 -12.90 -12.27 -5.16
N GLY A 376 -13.53 -13.40 -4.86
CA GLY A 376 -14.74 -13.86 -5.55
C GLY A 376 -15.92 -12.90 -5.43
N LYS A 377 -16.02 -12.16 -4.31
CA LYS A 377 -17.00 -11.08 -4.16
C LYS A 377 -16.56 -9.77 -4.83
N ALA A 378 -15.26 -9.48 -4.90
CA ALA A 378 -14.73 -8.30 -5.58
C ALA A 378 -14.68 -8.42 -7.13
N VAL A 379 -14.61 -9.64 -7.66
CA VAL A 379 -14.54 -9.95 -9.10
C VAL A 379 -15.94 -10.08 -9.74
N ALA A 380 -17.00 -10.15 -8.94
CA ALA A 380 -18.38 -10.27 -9.42
C ALA A 380 -18.94 -9.01 -10.12
N THR A 381 -18.23 -7.87 -10.06
CA THR A 381 -18.73 -6.55 -10.51
C THR A 381 -18.10 -6.01 -11.79
N THR A 382 -17.10 -6.67 -12.38
CA THR A 382 -16.44 -6.23 -13.63
C THR A 382 -16.40 -7.33 -14.70
N SER A 383 -17.56 -7.61 -15.28
CA SER A 383 -17.70 -8.43 -16.48
C SER A 383 -17.06 -7.74 -17.69
N LEU A 384 -15.87 -8.20 -18.11
CA LEU A 384 -15.28 -7.85 -19.40
C LEU A 384 -16.06 -8.51 -20.55
N ALA A 385 -17.20 -7.91 -20.89
CA ALA A 385 -17.86 -8.10 -22.18
C ALA A 385 -17.06 -7.38 -23.29
N LYS A 386 -17.25 -7.80 -24.54
CA LYS A 386 -16.40 -7.39 -25.67
C LYS A 386 -17.13 -6.38 -26.57
N ALA A 387 -16.40 -5.32 -26.94
CA ALA A 387 -16.74 -4.26 -27.90
C ALA A 387 -17.74 -3.17 -27.42
N ALA A 388 -17.61 -1.99 -28.05
CA ALA A 388 -18.17 -0.68 -27.71
C ALA A 388 -17.59 -0.01 -26.44
N ALA A 389 -17.34 1.30 -26.52
CA ALA A 389 -16.89 2.16 -25.42
C ALA A 389 -18.11 2.77 -24.69
N PRO A 390 -17.93 3.29 -23.46
CA PRO A 390 -17.77 4.75 -23.32
C PRO A 390 -16.40 5.19 -22.77
N ALA A 391 -16.23 6.51 -22.59
CA ALA A 391 -14.97 7.15 -22.21
C ALA A 391 -14.47 6.78 -20.79
N ALA A 392 -13.15 6.95 -20.58
CA ALA A 392 -12.54 6.84 -19.27
C ALA A 392 -12.71 8.14 -18.47
N ALA A 393 -12.97 8.04 -17.17
CA ALA A 393 -13.12 9.21 -16.30
C ALA A 393 -11.81 9.99 -16.12
N ALA A 394 -11.93 11.32 -15.93
CA ALA A 394 -10.82 12.27 -15.84
C ALA A 394 -9.70 11.88 -14.84
N PRO A 395 -8.42 12.25 -15.07
CA PRO A 395 -7.31 11.88 -14.19
C PRO A 395 -7.44 12.37 -12.73
N SER A 396 -8.02 13.55 -12.51
CA SER A 396 -8.31 14.08 -11.16
C SER A 396 -9.33 13.21 -10.42
N LYS A 397 -10.39 12.79 -11.12
CA LYS A 397 -11.40 11.86 -10.61
C LYS A 397 -10.83 10.45 -10.42
N LEU A 398 -9.97 9.96 -11.32
CA LEU A 398 -9.24 8.70 -11.13
C LEU A 398 -8.27 8.74 -9.94
N LEU A 399 -7.58 9.86 -9.71
CA LEU A 399 -6.69 10.03 -8.55
C LEU A 399 -7.50 10.12 -7.25
N LEU A 400 -8.60 10.86 -7.26
CA LEU A 400 -9.51 11.01 -6.11
C LEU A 400 -10.26 9.70 -5.81
N ASP A 401 -10.68 8.96 -6.82
CA ASP A 401 -11.34 7.66 -6.67
C ASP A 401 -10.32 6.54 -6.39
N ALA A 402 -9.05 6.69 -6.79
CA ALA A 402 -7.95 5.88 -6.27
C ALA A 402 -7.70 6.17 -4.78
N LEU A 403 -7.72 7.44 -4.34
CA LEU A 403 -7.64 7.84 -2.93
C LEU A 403 -8.85 7.35 -2.11
N LYS A 404 -10.07 7.36 -2.66
CA LYS A 404 -11.26 6.78 -2.01
C LYS A 404 -11.23 5.25 -2.01
N SER A 405 -10.80 4.61 -3.10
CA SER A 405 -10.64 3.15 -3.18
C SER A 405 -9.53 2.68 -2.24
N LEU A 406 -8.46 3.48 -2.08
CA LEU A 406 -7.46 3.35 -1.04
C LEU A 406 -8.08 3.50 0.35
N LYS A 407 -8.87 4.54 0.63
CA LYS A 407 -9.59 4.70 1.91
C LYS A 407 -10.54 3.54 2.24
N ALA A 408 -11.00 2.80 1.22
CA ALA A 408 -11.76 1.56 1.36
C ALA A 408 -10.90 0.27 1.45
N LYS A 409 -9.58 0.37 1.25
CA LYS A 409 -8.59 -0.74 1.31
C LYS A 409 -7.55 -0.59 2.42
N LEU A 410 -7.35 0.63 2.94
CA LEU A 410 -6.68 0.90 4.21
C LEU A 410 -7.40 0.12 5.34
N PRO A 411 -6.73 -0.19 6.46
CA PRO A 411 -7.30 -1.00 7.53
C PRO A 411 -8.52 -0.37 8.21
N GLN A 412 -9.70 -0.55 7.64
CA GLN A 412 -10.96 -0.29 8.33
C GLN A 412 -11.11 -1.32 9.44
N GLN A 413 -11.23 -0.85 10.68
CA GLN A 413 -11.34 -1.72 11.85
C GLN A 413 -12.50 -2.70 11.67
N ARG A 414 -12.25 -4.00 11.89
CA ARG A 414 -13.34 -4.96 12.10
C ARG A 414 -14.19 -4.44 13.27
N PRO A 415 -15.52 -4.27 13.11
CA PRO A 415 -16.34 -3.71 14.18
C PRO A 415 -16.22 -4.56 15.45
N ALA A 416 -15.85 -3.91 16.57
CA ALA A 416 -16.17 -4.43 17.88
C ALA A 416 -17.70 -4.62 17.97
N ALA A 417 -18.14 -5.72 18.56
CA ALA A 417 -19.53 -6.16 18.40
C ALA A 417 -20.53 -5.21 19.08
N LYS A 418 -21.39 -4.58 18.27
CA LYS A 418 -22.66 -3.92 18.65
C LYS A 418 -22.58 -2.71 19.59
N SER A 419 -22.21 -1.55 19.05
CA SER A 419 -22.88 -0.28 19.40
C SER A 419 -22.83 0.70 18.22
N SER A 420 -23.72 1.71 18.24
CA SER A 420 -24.06 2.54 17.08
C SER A 420 -23.45 3.95 17.10
N ALA A 421 -23.19 4.47 15.89
CA ALA A 421 -22.99 5.88 15.53
C ALA A 421 -21.67 6.57 15.93
N LYS A 422 -21.17 7.40 14.99
CA LYS A 422 -20.04 8.35 15.11
C LYS A 422 -18.73 7.80 15.71
N LEU A 423 -18.06 6.91 14.97
CA LEU A 423 -16.59 6.89 14.92
C LEU A 423 -16.12 7.40 13.54
N VAL A 424 -15.93 8.70 13.42
CA VAL A 424 -14.89 9.24 12.53
C VAL A 424 -13.60 9.10 13.32
N ALA A 425 -12.92 7.97 13.17
CA ALA A 425 -11.70 7.66 13.90
C ALA A 425 -10.49 8.16 13.11
N LEU A 426 -9.86 9.22 13.62
CA LEU A 426 -8.63 9.79 13.11
C LEU A 426 -7.49 8.75 13.22
N ALA A 427 -6.39 8.96 12.49
CA ALA A 427 -5.14 8.26 12.82
C ALA A 427 -4.77 8.51 14.31
N PRO A 428 -4.14 7.56 15.01
CA PRO A 428 -3.75 7.74 16.41
C PRO A 428 -2.96 9.03 16.65
N ALA A 429 -3.12 9.68 17.81
CA ALA A 429 -2.40 10.92 18.13
C ALA A 429 -0.87 10.74 18.24
N ASN A 430 -0.38 9.49 18.25
CA ASN A 430 1.03 9.08 18.21
C ASN A 430 1.49 8.53 16.83
N ALA A 431 0.67 8.71 15.78
CA ALA A 431 1.00 8.47 14.38
C ALA A 431 1.85 9.63 13.75
N PRO A 432 2.50 9.43 12.57
CA PRO A 432 3.76 10.15 12.32
C PRO A 432 3.87 11.27 11.16
N SER A 433 5.05 11.72 10.62
CA SER A 433 5.48 12.69 9.50
C SER A 433 6.44 12.11 8.35
N VAL A 434 6.01 11.56 7.19
CA VAL A 434 6.51 10.43 6.31
C VAL A 434 7.97 9.92 6.36
N GLY A 435 8.94 10.73 6.76
CA GLY A 435 10.32 10.36 7.08
C GLY A 435 10.52 9.05 7.87
N GLU A 436 9.93 8.78 9.06
CA GLU A 436 10.24 7.57 9.85
C GLU A 436 9.94 6.27 9.10
N MET A 437 8.78 6.13 8.46
CA MET A 437 8.50 4.89 7.72
C MET A 437 9.38 4.78 6.49
N GLN A 438 9.69 5.90 5.84
CA GLN A 438 10.74 5.91 4.82
C GLN A 438 12.12 5.58 5.40
N ALA A 439 12.43 5.93 6.66
CA ALA A 439 13.70 5.63 7.31
C ALA A 439 13.80 4.15 7.71
N VAL A 440 12.72 3.53 8.19
CA VAL A 440 12.67 2.06 8.36
C VAL A 440 12.76 1.35 7.02
N ILE A 441 12.14 1.88 5.96
CA ILE A 441 12.33 1.36 4.59
C ILE A 441 13.79 1.52 4.12
N GLU A 442 14.41 2.70 4.31
CA GLU A 442 15.77 3.02 3.85
C GLU A 442 16.86 2.27 4.66
N ASN A 443 16.68 2.11 5.98
CA ASN A 443 17.69 1.59 6.91
C ASN A 443 17.52 0.10 7.26
N VAL A 444 16.29 -0.44 7.23
CA VAL A 444 16.00 -1.82 7.63
C VAL A 444 15.57 -2.68 6.45
N LEU A 445 14.47 -2.31 5.77
CA LEU A 445 13.89 -3.16 4.73
C LEU A 445 14.75 -3.21 3.46
N THR A 446 15.26 -2.06 3.00
CA THR A 446 16.07 -2.00 1.76
C THR A 446 17.39 -2.78 1.89
N PRO A 447 18.20 -2.62 2.96
CA PRO A 447 19.43 -3.42 3.14
C PRO A 447 19.17 -4.91 3.35
N ALA A 448 18.05 -5.26 4.01
CA ALA A 448 17.67 -6.66 4.16
C ALA A 448 17.26 -7.31 2.83
N LEU A 449 16.43 -6.63 2.02
CA LEU A 449 16.06 -7.10 0.68
C LEU A 449 17.28 -7.20 -0.26
N GLN A 450 18.22 -6.24 -0.18
CA GLN A 450 19.50 -6.32 -0.90
C GLN A 450 20.33 -7.52 -0.47
N THR A 451 20.41 -7.82 0.83
CA THR A 451 21.07 -9.03 1.37
C THR A 451 20.38 -10.30 0.87
N LEU A 452 19.04 -10.29 0.79
CA LEU A 452 18.22 -11.39 0.29
C LEU A 452 18.52 -11.69 -1.19
N GLY A 453 18.52 -10.66 -2.05
CA GLY A 453 18.88 -10.79 -3.47
C GLY A 453 20.33 -11.27 -3.66
N GLN A 454 21.27 -10.78 -2.86
CA GLN A 454 22.67 -11.25 -2.88
C GLN A 454 22.83 -12.72 -2.48
N ARG A 455 22.01 -13.23 -1.56
CA ARG A 455 21.97 -14.66 -1.18
C ARG A 455 21.32 -15.53 -2.26
N LEU A 456 20.20 -15.07 -2.83
CA LEU A 456 19.52 -15.78 -3.93
C LEU A 456 20.41 -15.88 -5.17
N ALA A 457 21.19 -14.85 -5.48
CA ALA A 457 22.18 -14.85 -6.56
C ALA A 457 23.35 -15.86 -6.35
N ARG A 458 23.51 -16.46 -5.16
CA ARG A 458 24.51 -17.52 -4.90
C ARG A 458 23.97 -18.95 -5.10
N VAL A 459 22.66 -19.12 -5.28
CA VAL A 459 22.03 -20.45 -5.45
C VAL A 459 21.41 -20.67 -6.82
N GLN A 460 21.20 -19.59 -7.58
CA GLN A 460 20.62 -19.59 -8.92
C GLN A 460 21.61 -20.00 -10.03
N GLY A 461 21.12 -20.76 -11.01
CA GLY A 461 21.85 -21.17 -12.20
C GLY A 461 22.86 -22.28 -11.93
N HIS A 462 22.70 -22.99 -10.82
CA HIS A 462 23.63 -24.01 -10.35
C HIS A 462 23.01 -25.42 -10.31
N GLY A 463 21.73 -25.58 -10.67
CA GLY A 463 21.03 -26.86 -10.55
C GLY A 463 20.86 -27.32 -9.09
N PHE A 464 20.99 -26.40 -8.15
CA PHE A 464 20.74 -26.64 -6.73
C PHE A 464 19.23 -26.85 -6.49
N THR A 465 18.89 -27.72 -5.54
CA THR A 465 17.50 -28.01 -5.17
C THR A 465 17.35 -28.02 -3.66
N PHE A 466 16.36 -27.30 -3.14
CA PHE A 466 16.04 -27.27 -1.71
C PHE A 466 14.68 -27.92 -1.46
N VAL A 467 14.63 -28.85 -0.51
CA VAL A 467 13.40 -29.60 -0.20
C VAL A 467 12.73 -29.02 1.05
N VAL A 468 11.63 -28.30 0.86
CA VAL A 468 10.77 -27.83 1.95
C VAL A 468 9.92 -29.01 2.40
N THR A 469 10.30 -29.64 3.51
CA THR A 469 9.59 -30.82 4.01
C THR A 469 8.13 -30.48 4.35
N LYS A 470 7.27 -31.50 4.32
CA LYS A 470 5.89 -31.41 4.80
C LYS A 470 5.78 -31.01 6.28
N ALA A 471 6.82 -31.24 7.09
CA ALA A 471 6.89 -30.76 8.48
C ALA A 471 7.18 -29.25 8.54
N MET A 472 8.15 -28.75 7.77
CA MET A 472 8.40 -27.31 7.62
C MET A 472 7.15 -26.53 7.18
N GLN A 473 6.35 -27.13 6.27
CA GLN A 473 5.07 -26.60 5.81
C GLN A 473 3.95 -26.57 6.88
N GLY A 474 4.17 -27.12 8.08
CA GLY A 474 3.12 -27.30 9.09
C GLY A 474 1.99 -28.24 8.63
N ASN A 475 2.31 -29.21 7.79
CA ASN A 475 1.37 -30.13 7.16
C ASN A 475 1.94 -31.55 7.08
N VAL A 476 1.95 -32.28 8.21
CA VAL A 476 2.50 -33.66 8.31
C VAL A 476 1.89 -34.67 7.32
N ASN A 477 0.74 -34.35 6.71
CA ASN A 477 0.03 -35.16 5.71
C ASN A 477 0.25 -34.68 4.26
N GLY A 478 1.04 -33.62 4.05
CA GLY A 478 1.37 -33.08 2.73
C GLY A 478 2.47 -33.86 2.00
N THR A 479 2.76 -33.40 0.79
CA THR A 479 3.97 -33.76 0.04
C THR A 479 5.06 -32.74 0.32
N ASP A 480 6.32 -33.18 0.32
CA ASP A 480 7.46 -32.27 0.32
C ASP A 480 7.47 -31.43 -0.97
N ILE A 481 7.93 -30.18 -0.90
CA ILE A 481 7.98 -29.26 -2.04
C ILE A 481 9.45 -29.02 -2.39
N VAL A 482 9.83 -29.32 -3.63
CA VAL A 482 11.16 -28.98 -4.15
C VAL A 482 11.13 -27.55 -4.68
N LEU A 483 12.14 -26.76 -4.33
CA LEU A 483 12.46 -25.48 -4.96
C LEU A 483 13.73 -25.68 -5.79
N ASP A 484 13.75 -25.21 -7.04
CA ASP A 484 14.96 -25.14 -7.87
C ASP A 484 15.16 -23.73 -8.45
N ASP A 485 16.13 -23.58 -9.36
CA ASP A 485 16.42 -22.34 -10.09
C ASP A 485 15.17 -21.56 -10.55
N GLY A 486 14.11 -22.24 -10.99
CA GLY A 486 12.85 -21.60 -11.38
C GLY A 486 12.15 -20.86 -10.24
N GLU A 487 12.10 -21.45 -9.05
CA GLU A 487 11.59 -20.81 -7.84
C GLU A 487 12.56 -19.75 -7.30
N PHE A 488 13.88 -19.98 -7.37
CA PHE A 488 14.89 -19.03 -6.88
C PHE A 488 14.94 -17.75 -7.73
N TYR A 489 14.78 -17.86 -9.04
CA TYR A 489 14.63 -16.70 -9.94
C TYR A 489 13.30 -15.97 -9.68
N ALA A 490 12.20 -16.68 -9.43
CA ALA A 490 10.91 -16.06 -9.14
C ALA A 490 10.91 -15.28 -7.81
N LEU A 491 11.58 -15.80 -6.77
CA LEU A 491 11.71 -15.13 -5.48
C LEU A 491 12.58 -13.87 -5.59
N ASP A 492 13.69 -13.93 -6.33
CA ASP A 492 14.55 -12.77 -6.60
C ASP A 492 13.85 -11.72 -7.49
N ALA A 493 13.02 -12.16 -8.44
CA ALA A 493 12.15 -11.25 -9.19
C ALA A 493 11.20 -10.46 -8.27
N ALA A 494 10.61 -11.13 -7.27
CA ALA A 494 9.76 -10.48 -6.28
C ALA A 494 10.55 -9.54 -5.34
N VAL A 495 11.70 -9.97 -4.83
CA VAL A 495 12.61 -9.13 -4.00
C VAL A 495 13.04 -7.88 -4.76
N SER A 496 13.45 -8.03 -6.02
CA SER A 496 13.82 -6.94 -6.91
C SER A 496 12.64 -5.99 -7.19
N ALA A 497 11.45 -6.53 -7.45
CA ALA A 497 10.25 -5.71 -7.67
C ALA A 497 9.89 -4.87 -6.43
N VAL A 498 9.84 -5.50 -5.24
CA VAL A 498 9.57 -4.81 -3.97
C VAL A 498 10.64 -3.76 -3.67
N GLY A 499 11.92 -4.10 -3.84
CA GLY A 499 13.02 -3.13 -3.70
C GLY A 499 12.86 -1.92 -4.62
N GLY A 500 12.43 -2.14 -5.87
CA GLY A 500 12.13 -1.07 -6.83
C GLY A 500 11.01 -0.14 -6.35
N LEU A 501 9.89 -0.69 -5.85
CA LEU A 501 8.79 0.09 -5.26
C LEU A 501 9.26 0.92 -4.06
N LEU A 502 9.98 0.30 -3.13
CA LEU A 502 10.49 0.95 -1.92
C LEU A 502 11.47 2.08 -2.27
N LYS A 503 12.29 1.93 -3.31
CA LYS A 503 13.13 3.01 -3.84
C LYS A 503 12.31 4.16 -4.44
N ILE A 504 11.19 3.90 -5.14
CA ILE A 504 10.27 4.96 -5.61
C ILE A 504 9.64 5.68 -4.41
N VAL A 505 9.04 4.94 -3.47
CA VAL A 505 8.34 5.50 -2.29
C VAL A 505 9.29 6.34 -1.43
N THR A 506 10.57 5.99 -1.37
CA THR A 506 11.57 6.74 -0.58
C THR A 506 12.31 7.81 -1.38
N ALA A 507 12.10 7.93 -2.70
CA ALA A 507 12.67 8.98 -3.53
C ALA A 507 12.01 10.35 -3.32
N TYR A 508 10.73 10.36 -2.96
CA TYR A 508 9.94 11.56 -2.70
C TYR A 508 9.79 11.79 -1.19
N ASN A 509 9.53 13.03 -0.81
CA ASN A 509 9.01 13.35 0.52
C ASN A 509 7.47 13.39 0.45
N PHE A 510 6.80 12.70 1.38
CA PHE A 510 5.34 12.73 1.47
C PHE A 510 4.84 13.47 2.74
N ASP A 511 5.74 14.13 3.48
CA ASP A 511 5.56 15.47 4.08
C ASP A 511 4.15 15.91 4.54
N VAL A 512 3.48 15.25 5.49
CA VAL A 512 2.19 15.75 6.01
C VAL A 512 2.43 16.69 7.20
N ALA A 513 1.98 17.95 7.06
CA ALA A 513 2.19 18.98 8.07
C ALA A 513 1.60 18.57 9.44
N ALA A 514 2.44 18.67 10.48
CA ALA A 514 2.09 18.36 11.88
C ALA A 514 1.43 16.97 12.09
N ASN A 515 1.72 15.99 11.23
CA ASN A 515 1.19 14.62 11.29
C ASN A 515 -0.34 14.53 11.11
N ASP A 516 -1.01 15.59 10.67
CA ASP A 516 -2.48 15.65 10.64
C ASP A 516 -3.05 15.14 9.30
N TYR A 517 -3.16 13.82 9.16
CA TYR A 517 -3.81 13.17 8.00
C TYR A 517 -5.24 13.67 7.73
N ASN A 518 -5.91 14.16 8.76
CA ASN A 518 -7.28 14.67 8.68
C ASN A 518 -7.29 16.08 8.07
N ALA A 519 -6.13 16.75 7.98
CA ALA A 519 -5.95 17.91 7.12
C ALA A 519 -6.07 17.54 5.63
N ILE A 520 -5.67 16.32 5.22
CA ILE A 520 -5.83 15.86 3.83
C ILE A 520 -7.32 15.72 3.44
N GLU A 521 -8.18 15.35 4.39
CA GLU A 521 -9.64 15.24 4.14
C GLU A 521 -10.38 16.58 4.29
N ARG A 522 -9.96 17.45 5.22
CA ARG A 522 -10.55 18.79 5.41
C ARG A 522 -10.12 19.81 4.35
N ASP A 523 -8.82 19.81 4.01
CA ASP A 523 -8.22 20.69 3.00
C ASP A 523 -7.10 19.96 2.23
N PRO A 524 -7.47 19.09 1.26
CA PRO A 524 -6.50 18.43 0.40
C PRO A 524 -5.66 19.42 -0.41
N LEU A 525 -6.15 20.65 -0.65
CA LEU A 525 -5.39 21.67 -1.35
C LEU A 525 -4.23 22.20 -0.51
N ALA A 526 -4.44 22.49 0.77
CA ALA A 526 -3.35 22.89 1.68
C ALA A 526 -2.26 21.81 1.76
N THR A 527 -2.64 20.53 1.70
CA THR A 527 -1.68 19.42 1.62
C THR A 527 -0.93 19.43 0.28
N LEU A 528 -1.63 19.56 -0.85
CA LEU A 528 -1.00 19.61 -2.19
C LEU A 528 -0.15 20.85 -2.43
N ASN A 529 -0.43 21.97 -1.76
CA ASN A 529 0.33 23.22 -1.85
C ASN A 529 1.36 23.40 -0.73
N ASN A 530 1.50 22.43 0.19
CA ASN A 530 2.62 22.37 1.12
C ASN A 530 3.94 22.23 0.32
N PRO A 531 4.91 23.16 0.44
CA PRO A 531 6.13 23.15 -0.36
C PRO A 531 7.08 21.97 -0.06
N THR A 532 6.82 21.14 0.96
CA THR A 532 7.57 19.90 1.22
C THR A 532 6.86 18.64 0.71
N PHE A 533 5.54 18.67 0.52
CA PHE A 533 4.75 17.50 0.12
C PHE A 533 4.97 17.14 -1.36
N PHE A 534 5.17 15.86 -1.64
CA PHE A 534 5.49 15.31 -2.96
C PHE A 534 6.74 15.92 -3.63
N THR A 535 7.63 16.54 -2.85
CA THR A 535 8.94 16.99 -3.35
C THR A 535 9.84 15.80 -3.61
N LEU A 536 10.76 15.92 -4.57
CA LEU A 536 11.82 14.93 -4.74
C LEU A 536 12.90 15.16 -3.67
N LYS A 537 13.30 14.12 -2.91
CA LYS A 537 14.40 14.24 -1.95
C LYS A 537 15.71 14.57 -2.67
N SER A 538 16.70 15.11 -1.96
CA SER A 538 18.03 15.38 -2.51
C SER A 538 18.72 14.16 -3.13
N ASN A 539 18.49 12.97 -2.57
CA ASN A 539 18.93 11.67 -3.14
C ASN A 539 17.86 10.97 -4.01
N GLY A 540 16.73 11.61 -4.28
CA GLY A 540 15.57 11.03 -4.97
C GLY A 540 15.87 10.59 -6.39
N ARG A 541 16.65 11.36 -7.17
CA ARG A 541 17.07 10.93 -8.52
C ARG A 541 17.92 9.65 -8.51
N ALA A 542 18.81 9.50 -7.54
CA ALA A 542 19.59 8.28 -7.39
C ALA A 542 18.70 7.08 -7.03
N LYS A 543 17.76 7.26 -6.10
CA LYS A 543 16.77 6.23 -5.76
C LYS A 543 15.87 5.85 -6.93
N MET A 544 15.45 6.80 -7.77
CA MET A 544 14.68 6.48 -8.98
C MET A 544 15.53 5.73 -10.03
N ALA A 545 16.82 6.03 -10.16
CA ALA A 545 17.73 5.25 -10.99
C ALA A 545 17.93 3.82 -10.44
N ASP A 546 18.10 3.66 -9.12
CA ASP A 546 18.12 2.35 -8.45
C ASP A 546 16.81 1.58 -8.71
N ALA A 547 15.67 2.25 -8.63
CA ALA A 547 14.36 1.65 -8.89
C ALA A 547 14.24 1.12 -10.33
N LEU A 548 14.74 1.86 -11.34
CA LEU A 548 14.78 1.37 -12.72
C LEU A 548 15.68 0.14 -12.86
N ALA A 549 16.84 0.12 -12.20
CA ALA A 549 17.72 -1.04 -12.20
C ALA A 549 17.05 -2.28 -11.56
N LEU A 550 16.36 -2.09 -10.43
CA LEU A 550 15.64 -3.15 -9.71
C LEU A 550 14.40 -3.65 -10.47
N VAL A 551 13.64 -2.78 -11.13
CA VAL A 551 12.50 -3.17 -11.99
C VAL A 551 12.98 -3.90 -13.25
N ARG A 552 14.13 -3.52 -13.82
CA ARG A 552 14.80 -4.28 -14.90
C ARG A 552 15.24 -5.67 -14.42
N ALA A 553 15.88 -5.76 -13.25
CA ALA A 553 16.28 -7.03 -12.65
C ALA A 553 15.06 -7.93 -12.38
N ALA A 554 13.96 -7.38 -11.84
CA ALA A 554 12.72 -8.10 -11.61
C ALA A 554 12.15 -8.74 -12.89
N ARG A 555 12.13 -7.98 -13.99
CA ARG A 555 11.76 -8.49 -15.32
C ARG A 555 12.68 -9.61 -15.78
N ASP A 556 13.99 -9.39 -15.75
CA ASP A 556 14.96 -10.36 -16.29
C ASP A 556 14.99 -11.67 -15.48
N LYS A 557 14.80 -11.58 -14.15
CA LYS A 557 14.62 -12.74 -13.27
C LYS A 557 13.28 -13.43 -13.50
N THR A 558 12.20 -12.70 -13.80
CA THR A 558 10.91 -13.29 -14.22
C THR A 558 11.04 -14.08 -15.53
N GLU A 559 11.80 -13.56 -16.50
CA GLU A 559 12.09 -14.24 -17.76
C GLU A 559 12.91 -15.52 -17.54
N LEU A 560 13.94 -15.48 -16.69
CA LEU A 560 14.72 -16.67 -16.31
C LEU A 560 13.87 -17.72 -15.58
N ALA A 561 13.06 -17.32 -14.59
CA ALA A 561 12.15 -18.21 -13.87
C ALA A 561 11.20 -18.95 -14.83
N TYR A 562 10.55 -18.21 -15.71
CA TYR A 562 9.64 -18.77 -16.71
C TYR A 562 10.36 -19.69 -17.71
N ASN A 563 11.59 -19.34 -18.11
CA ASN A 563 12.41 -20.17 -18.99
C ASN A 563 12.76 -21.53 -18.36
N VAL A 564 13.08 -21.58 -17.06
CA VAL A 564 13.31 -22.85 -16.35
C VAL A 564 11.99 -23.64 -16.25
N VAL A 565 10.94 -23.04 -15.69
CA VAL A 565 9.68 -23.75 -15.40
C VAL A 565 8.98 -24.26 -16.67
N ARG A 566 9.09 -23.58 -17.83
CA ARG A 566 8.48 -24.06 -19.09
C ARG A 566 9.20 -25.25 -19.73
N LEU A 567 10.45 -25.51 -19.35
CA LEU A 567 11.25 -26.65 -19.83
C LEU A 567 11.21 -27.84 -18.85
N ARG A 568 10.75 -27.60 -17.62
CA ARG A 568 10.64 -28.60 -16.54
C ARG A 568 9.50 -29.61 -16.81
N ALA A 569 9.62 -30.84 -16.32
CA ALA A 569 8.57 -31.84 -16.47
C ALA A 569 7.41 -31.63 -15.46
N ALA A 570 6.26 -32.23 -15.75
CA ALA A 570 5.06 -32.18 -14.90
C ALA A 570 5.37 -32.61 -13.45
N GLY A 571 4.89 -31.87 -12.46
CA GLY A 571 5.07 -32.19 -11.05
C GLY A 571 6.51 -32.09 -10.52
N GLN A 572 7.46 -31.52 -11.26
CA GLN A 572 8.79 -31.17 -10.75
C GLN A 572 8.77 -29.73 -10.20
N GLY A 573 9.37 -29.53 -9.02
CA GLY A 573 9.42 -28.22 -8.36
C GLY A 573 8.05 -27.73 -7.81
N ALA A 574 7.98 -26.47 -7.40
CA ALA A 574 6.77 -25.88 -6.82
C ALA A 574 5.83 -25.27 -7.87
N PHE A 575 6.38 -24.76 -8.98
CA PHE A 575 5.61 -24.21 -10.10
C PHE A 575 5.43 -25.22 -11.23
N ASP A 576 4.19 -25.39 -11.71
CA ASP A 576 3.83 -26.28 -12.81
C ASP A 576 2.97 -25.54 -13.86
N LEU A 577 3.45 -25.50 -15.11
CA LEU A 577 2.82 -24.84 -16.26
C LEU A 577 2.03 -25.78 -17.19
N THR A 578 1.95 -27.09 -16.89
CA THR A 578 1.18 -28.06 -17.71
C THR A 578 -0.31 -27.72 -17.76
N GLY A 579 -0.85 -27.17 -16.66
CA GLY A 579 -2.23 -26.68 -16.57
C GLY A 579 -2.49 -25.30 -17.16
N VAL A 580 -1.52 -24.72 -17.86
CA VAL A 580 -1.58 -23.39 -18.51
C VAL A 580 -1.62 -23.59 -20.02
N SER A 581 -2.56 -22.95 -20.72
CA SER A 581 -2.69 -23.12 -22.18
C SER A 581 -1.61 -22.35 -22.95
N ASP A 582 -1.34 -22.77 -24.18
CA ASP A 582 -0.24 -22.19 -24.96
C ASP A 582 -0.53 -20.75 -25.43
N VAL A 583 -1.81 -20.38 -25.53
CA VAL A 583 -2.23 -18.96 -25.64
C VAL A 583 -1.79 -18.18 -24.40
N SER A 584 -2.03 -18.71 -23.20
CA SER A 584 -1.62 -18.07 -21.95
C SER A 584 -0.09 -17.96 -21.80
N LYS A 585 0.67 -18.95 -22.30
CA LYS A 585 2.14 -18.91 -22.38
C LYS A 585 2.61 -17.84 -23.37
N SER A 586 2.08 -17.85 -24.59
CA SER A 586 2.41 -16.90 -25.65
C SER A 586 2.09 -15.44 -25.27
N ASP A 587 0.96 -15.20 -24.61
CA ASP A 587 0.60 -13.85 -24.13
C ASP A 587 1.51 -13.37 -23.00
N PHE A 588 2.04 -14.28 -22.18
CA PHE A 588 3.01 -13.96 -21.15
C PHE A 588 4.41 -13.69 -21.72
N GLU A 589 4.83 -14.45 -22.72
CA GLU A 589 6.08 -14.21 -23.49
C GLU A 589 6.04 -12.84 -24.19
N LYS A 590 4.91 -12.48 -24.82
CA LYS A 590 4.68 -11.13 -25.37
C LYS A 590 4.77 -10.05 -24.29
N PHE A 591 4.18 -10.28 -23.12
CA PHE A 591 4.23 -9.33 -22.01
C PHE A 591 5.66 -9.10 -21.50
N ILE A 592 6.46 -10.16 -21.32
CA ILE A 592 7.89 -10.04 -20.97
C ILE A 592 8.63 -9.24 -22.04
N ALA A 593 8.44 -9.57 -23.32
CA ALA A 593 9.11 -8.88 -24.43
C ALA A 593 8.75 -7.38 -24.47
N GLN A 594 7.46 -7.05 -24.31
CA GLN A 594 7.00 -5.65 -24.22
C GLN A 594 7.60 -4.94 -23.00
N ALA A 595 7.59 -5.55 -21.81
CA ALA A 595 8.23 -4.99 -20.62
C ALA A 595 9.75 -4.82 -20.80
N LYS A 596 10.40 -5.70 -21.56
CA LYS A 596 11.83 -5.60 -21.89
C LYS A 596 12.12 -4.35 -22.69
N ILE A 597 11.35 -4.13 -23.75
CA ILE A 597 11.47 -2.98 -24.64
C ILE A 597 11.09 -1.67 -23.92
N VAL A 598 9.91 -1.61 -23.29
CA VAL A 598 9.38 -0.42 -22.58
C VAL A 598 10.31 0.06 -21.45
N LEU A 599 11.01 -0.87 -20.79
CA LEU A 599 11.95 -0.54 -19.71
C LEU A 599 13.40 -0.31 -20.21
N THR A 600 13.72 -0.44 -21.49
CA THR A 600 15.06 -0.12 -22.03
C THR A 600 15.14 1.25 -22.71
N GLY A 601 14.05 1.78 -23.27
CA GLY A 601 13.99 3.12 -23.85
C GLY A 601 12.67 3.41 -24.58
N PRO A 602 12.64 4.38 -25.50
CA PRO A 602 11.47 4.69 -26.31
C PRO A 602 11.02 3.51 -27.18
N THR A 603 9.72 3.28 -27.26
CA THR A 603 9.11 2.24 -28.09
C THR A 603 7.73 2.61 -28.58
N MET A 604 7.41 2.21 -29.81
CA MET A 604 6.05 2.26 -30.32
C MET A 604 5.14 1.26 -29.58
N VAL A 605 3.98 1.73 -29.13
CA VAL A 605 2.84 0.94 -28.64
C VAL A 605 1.56 1.44 -29.31
N THR A 606 0.59 0.57 -29.57
CA THR A 606 -0.65 0.97 -30.26
C THR A 606 -1.77 1.20 -29.24
N ILE A 607 -2.23 2.44 -29.09
CA ILE A 607 -3.33 2.83 -28.20
C ILE A 607 -4.52 3.28 -29.06
N GLY A 608 -5.68 2.64 -28.93
CA GLY A 608 -6.87 2.96 -29.74
C GLY A 608 -6.71 2.73 -31.25
N GLY A 609 -5.68 2.00 -31.68
CA GLY A 609 -5.30 1.86 -33.10
C GLY A 609 -4.23 2.87 -33.56
N ILE A 610 -3.91 3.87 -32.75
CA ILE A 610 -2.93 4.91 -33.04
C ILE A 610 -1.55 4.48 -32.49
N PRO A 611 -0.46 4.52 -33.28
CA PRO A 611 0.89 4.24 -32.80
C PRO A 611 1.45 5.41 -31.97
N VAL A 612 1.96 5.11 -30.77
CA VAL A 612 2.47 6.07 -29.77
C VAL A 612 3.88 5.67 -29.36
N THR A 613 4.86 6.57 -29.46
CA THR A 613 6.18 6.32 -28.86
C THR A 613 6.14 6.62 -27.36
N VAL A 614 6.43 5.59 -26.55
CA VAL A 614 6.46 5.63 -25.08
C VAL A 614 7.85 5.22 -24.57
N ASP A 615 8.45 6.04 -23.70
CA ASP A 615 9.70 5.78 -22.98
C ASP A 615 9.46 5.76 -21.47
N ALA A 616 9.09 4.60 -20.93
CA ALA A 616 8.84 4.47 -19.49
C ALA A 616 10.11 4.64 -18.63
N THR A 617 11.32 4.64 -19.21
CA THR A 617 12.55 4.92 -18.45
C THR A 617 12.57 6.35 -17.91
N LYS A 618 11.86 7.27 -18.57
CA LYS A 618 11.88 8.71 -18.28
C LYS A 618 11.15 9.06 -16.99
N PHE A 619 10.19 8.24 -16.56
CA PHE A 619 9.62 8.29 -15.20
C PHE A 619 10.71 8.18 -14.12
N PHE A 620 11.77 7.43 -14.40
CA PHE A 620 12.87 7.16 -13.47
C PHE A 620 14.08 8.10 -13.66
N THR A 621 14.43 8.49 -14.90
CA THR A 621 15.55 9.41 -15.15
C THR A 621 15.17 10.87 -14.95
N ASN A 622 13.91 11.22 -15.26
CA ASN A 622 13.34 12.55 -15.15
C ASN A 622 12.14 12.52 -14.18
N PRO A 623 12.33 12.09 -12.91
CA PRO A 623 11.24 12.05 -11.95
C PRO A 623 10.64 13.44 -11.72
N LEU A 624 9.35 13.47 -11.38
CA LEU A 624 8.65 14.71 -11.07
C LEU A 624 9.29 15.39 -9.85
N ASP A 625 9.10 16.70 -9.77
CA ASP A 625 9.50 17.52 -8.63
C ASP A 625 8.32 18.46 -8.35
N ARG A 626 7.87 18.59 -7.09
CA ARG A 626 6.72 19.46 -6.75
C ARG A 626 6.94 20.92 -7.14
N SER A 627 8.20 21.38 -7.17
CA SER A 627 8.59 22.71 -7.68
C SER A 627 8.34 22.88 -9.19
N LYS A 628 8.05 21.78 -9.88
CA LYS A 628 7.70 21.64 -11.31
C LYS A 628 6.43 20.81 -11.48
N ALA A 629 5.44 21.02 -10.61
CA ALA A 629 4.06 20.57 -10.77
C ALA A 629 3.16 21.82 -10.80
N PRO A 630 1.94 21.77 -11.38
CA PRO A 630 1.13 22.97 -11.54
C PRO A 630 0.78 23.61 -10.20
N THR A 631 0.37 24.88 -10.23
CA THR A 631 -0.34 25.46 -9.11
C THR A 631 -1.74 24.84 -9.07
N PHE A 632 -2.12 24.29 -7.93
CA PHE A 632 -3.48 23.84 -7.67
C PHE A 632 -4.23 24.92 -6.90
N GLY A 633 -5.55 24.97 -7.07
CA GLY A 633 -6.44 25.84 -6.31
C GLY A 633 -7.87 25.32 -6.38
N TYR A 634 -8.74 25.81 -5.50
CA TYR A 634 -10.16 25.53 -5.63
C TYR A 634 -10.76 26.29 -6.83
N ASP A 635 -11.73 25.69 -7.51
CA ASP A 635 -12.48 26.31 -8.60
C ASP A 635 -13.25 27.55 -8.11
N VAL A 636 -13.99 27.41 -7.00
CA VAL A 636 -14.57 28.47 -6.17
C VAL A 636 -14.00 28.39 -4.75
N GLN A 637 -13.71 29.54 -4.12
CA GLN A 637 -13.09 29.57 -2.79
C GLN A 637 -14.02 28.98 -1.71
N PRO A 638 -13.56 28.03 -0.87
CA PRO A 638 -14.37 27.43 0.17
C PRO A 638 -14.63 28.39 1.34
N ASP A 639 -15.84 28.35 1.91
CA ASP A 639 -16.13 28.95 3.21
C ASP A 639 -15.71 27.98 4.32
N ALA A 640 -14.95 28.48 5.30
CA ALA A 640 -14.40 27.64 6.37
C ALA A 640 -15.47 27.11 7.34
N THR A 641 -16.59 27.81 7.50
CA THR A 641 -17.70 27.43 8.39
C THR A 641 -18.51 26.31 7.77
N LEU A 642 -18.94 26.48 6.51
CA LEU A 642 -19.67 25.47 5.75
C LEU A 642 -18.80 24.23 5.51
N SER A 643 -17.52 24.41 5.19
CA SER A 643 -16.60 23.28 5.02
C SER A 643 -16.44 22.45 6.30
N ALA A 644 -16.48 23.09 7.48
CA ALA A 644 -16.48 22.40 8.77
C ALA A 644 -17.83 21.71 9.09
N VAL A 645 -18.97 22.27 8.65
CA VAL A 645 -20.31 21.65 8.79
C VAL A 645 -20.45 20.42 7.90
N TYR A 646 -20.02 20.50 6.65
CA TYR A 646 -20.13 19.42 5.66
C TYR A 646 -18.96 18.43 5.67
N GLY A 647 -17.85 18.74 6.35
CA GLY A 647 -16.67 17.89 6.47
C GLY A 647 -15.83 17.75 5.19
N LYS A 648 -15.97 18.72 4.26
CA LYS A 648 -15.32 18.77 2.94
C LYS A 648 -15.35 20.21 2.40
N PRO A 649 -14.53 20.59 1.40
CA PRO A 649 -14.53 21.94 0.82
C PRO A 649 -15.89 22.35 0.22
N VAL A 650 -16.52 23.38 0.78
CA VAL A 650 -17.81 23.94 0.35
C VAL A 650 -17.72 25.47 0.32
N ALA A 651 -18.01 26.09 -0.82
CA ALA A 651 -17.97 27.54 -1.03
C ALA A 651 -19.22 28.27 -0.53
N ALA A 652 -20.39 27.64 -0.64
CA ALA A 652 -21.66 28.21 -0.24
C ALA A 652 -22.71 27.13 0.00
N GLU A 653 -23.85 27.53 0.58
CA GLU A 653 -25.06 26.71 0.66
C GLU A 653 -26.16 27.40 -0.16
N ARG A 654 -26.92 26.62 -0.92
CA ARG A 654 -27.97 27.11 -1.82
C ARG A 654 -29.25 26.29 -1.67
N THR A 655 -30.40 26.96 -1.76
CA THR A 655 -31.71 26.30 -1.68
C THR A 655 -32.11 25.70 -3.02
N VAL A 656 -32.01 24.39 -3.18
CA VAL A 656 -32.46 23.67 -4.38
C VAL A 656 -33.82 23.02 -4.13
N THR A 657 -34.67 22.92 -5.15
CA THR A 657 -35.97 22.24 -5.04
C THR A 657 -35.92 20.91 -5.77
N GLY A 658 -36.09 19.81 -5.02
CA GLY A 658 -36.00 18.45 -5.57
C GLY A 658 -36.29 17.39 -4.54
N TYR A 659 -36.07 16.11 -4.89
CA TYR A 659 -36.16 14.99 -3.96
C TYR A 659 -34.88 14.89 -3.12
N TYR A 660 -35.01 14.92 -1.79
CA TYR A 660 -33.92 14.71 -0.86
C TYR A 660 -34.29 13.71 0.24
N TRP A 661 -33.27 13.07 0.82
CA TRP A 661 -33.44 12.16 1.95
C TRP A 661 -33.39 12.94 3.27
N ASN A 662 -34.51 13.02 3.97
CA ASN A 662 -34.62 13.76 5.25
C ASN A 662 -34.12 12.97 6.48
N GLY A 663 -33.56 11.78 6.28
CA GLY A 663 -33.18 10.83 7.33
C GLY A 663 -34.11 9.62 7.45
N THR A 664 -35.37 9.73 7.03
CA THR A 664 -36.38 8.64 7.11
C THR A 664 -37.13 8.37 5.81
N SER A 665 -37.25 9.35 4.92
CA SER A 665 -37.92 9.23 3.63
C SER A 665 -37.35 10.18 2.57
N TRP A 666 -37.62 9.85 1.29
CA TRP A 666 -37.45 10.78 0.18
C TRP A 666 -38.62 11.76 0.15
N VAL A 667 -38.33 13.05 0.25
CA VAL A 667 -39.31 14.14 0.23
C VAL A 667 -38.98 15.13 -0.88
N TYR A 668 -40.00 15.62 -1.58
CA TYR A 668 -39.83 16.66 -2.61
C TYR A 668 -40.03 18.04 -1.98
N GLY A 669 -39.05 18.92 -2.08
CA GLY A 669 -39.16 20.28 -1.56
C GLY A 669 -37.86 21.09 -1.62
N PRO A 670 -37.92 22.36 -1.19
CA PRO A 670 -36.73 23.20 -1.01
C PRO A 670 -35.86 22.65 0.13
N HIS A 671 -34.57 22.46 -0.15
CA HIS A 671 -33.59 22.01 0.83
C HIS A 671 -32.21 22.65 0.57
N PRO A 672 -31.36 22.78 1.60
CA PRO A 672 -29.98 23.21 1.40
C PRO A 672 -29.18 22.13 0.64
N ALA A 673 -28.44 22.57 -0.37
CA ALA A 673 -27.40 21.80 -1.03
C ALA A 673 -26.08 22.59 -0.98
N PRO A 674 -24.94 21.94 -0.70
CA PRO A 674 -23.64 22.60 -0.76
C PRO A 674 -23.26 22.94 -2.21
N VAL A 675 -22.55 24.05 -2.39
CA VAL A 675 -21.76 24.35 -3.59
C VAL A 675 -20.35 23.86 -3.33
N GLU A 676 -20.00 22.71 -3.89
CA GLU A 676 -18.74 22.01 -3.56
C GLU A 676 -17.55 22.63 -4.30
N SER A 677 -16.47 22.88 -3.56
CA SER A 677 -15.21 23.40 -4.10
C SER A 677 -14.33 22.26 -4.59
N GLU A 678 -14.03 22.24 -5.89
CA GLU A 678 -13.21 21.23 -6.55
C GLU A 678 -11.76 21.69 -6.71
N ILE A 679 -10.80 20.79 -6.52
CA ILE A 679 -9.38 21.09 -6.76
C ILE A 679 -9.08 20.99 -8.25
N VAL A 680 -8.69 22.12 -8.82
CA VAL A 680 -8.41 22.30 -10.25
C VAL A 680 -7.01 22.86 -10.47
N ALA A 681 -6.46 22.65 -11.68
CA ALA A 681 -5.22 23.28 -12.10
C ALA A 681 -5.45 24.78 -12.33
N LYS A 682 -4.59 25.61 -11.73
CA LYS A 682 -4.55 27.09 -11.87
C LYS A 682 -3.41 27.56 -12.79
N SER A 683 -2.52 26.66 -13.19
CA SER A 683 -1.52 26.84 -14.25
C SER A 683 -1.59 25.69 -15.23
N ASP A 684 -0.99 25.85 -16.41
CA ASP A 684 -0.71 24.72 -17.31
C ASP A 684 0.07 23.62 -16.57
N LEU A 685 -0.14 22.37 -16.99
CA LEU A 685 0.63 21.24 -16.51
C LEU A 685 2.02 21.23 -17.17
N PRO A 686 3.12 21.19 -16.39
CA PRO A 686 4.46 21.39 -16.91
C PRO A 686 4.93 20.22 -17.75
N ASP A 687 5.30 20.55 -18.99
CA ASP A 687 5.54 19.67 -20.13
C ASP A 687 6.49 18.47 -19.89
N TYR A 688 7.49 18.69 -19.04
CA TYR A 688 8.74 17.91 -19.03
C TYR A 688 8.63 16.44 -18.59
N THR A 689 7.62 16.05 -17.80
CA THR A 689 7.45 14.66 -17.35
C THR A 689 6.65 13.82 -18.33
N LEU A 690 5.56 14.33 -18.90
CA LEU A 690 4.81 13.59 -19.92
C LEU A 690 5.53 13.59 -21.26
N ASN A 691 6.12 14.70 -21.73
CA ASN A 691 6.97 14.68 -22.93
C ASN A 691 8.32 13.98 -22.70
N GLY A 692 8.68 13.69 -21.44
CA GLY A 692 9.69 12.69 -21.14
C GLY A 692 9.23 11.30 -21.58
N ILE A 693 8.07 10.85 -21.06
CA ILE A 693 7.51 9.52 -21.32
C ILE A 693 6.95 9.39 -22.75
N LEU A 694 6.55 10.49 -23.39
CA LEU A 694 6.02 10.57 -24.74
C LEU A 694 6.92 11.49 -25.60
N PRO A 695 8.14 11.06 -25.97
CA PRO A 695 9.14 11.93 -26.61
C PRO A 695 8.75 12.44 -28.01
N GLU A 696 7.69 11.88 -28.61
CA GLU A 696 7.13 12.32 -29.89
C GLU A 696 5.80 13.09 -29.74
N ASN A 697 5.36 13.40 -28.50
CA ASN A 697 4.19 14.23 -28.24
C ASN A 697 4.49 15.72 -28.48
N SER A 698 4.65 16.08 -29.76
CA SER A 698 4.85 17.47 -30.20
C SER A 698 3.54 18.12 -30.62
N ALA A 699 3.57 19.45 -30.72
CA ALA A 699 2.52 20.29 -31.34
C ALA A 699 1.97 19.78 -32.69
N SER A 700 2.78 19.02 -33.43
CA SER A 700 2.51 18.54 -34.79
C SER A 700 2.27 17.03 -34.87
N SER A 701 2.38 16.31 -33.75
CA SER A 701 2.29 14.84 -33.69
C SER A 701 1.59 14.38 -32.39
N ASN A 702 0.59 15.15 -31.95
CA ASN A 702 -0.22 14.86 -30.76
C ASN A 702 -0.91 13.49 -30.91
N VAL A 703 -0.68 12.58 -29.96
CA VAL A 703 -1.09 11.17 -30.09
C VAL A 703 -2.23 10.82 -29.13
N ALA A 704 -3.36 10.40 -29.69
CA ALA A 704 -4.44 9.70 -28.99
C ALA A 704 -5.15 10.46 -27.84
N GLY A 705 -5.39 11.77 -27.99
CA GLY A 705 -6.49 12.45 -27.30
C GLY A 705 -6.24 12.85 -25.84
N PHE A 706 -4.98 12.91 -25.41
CA PHE A 706 -4.60 13.73 -24.26
C PHE A 706 -4.85 15.21 -24.63
N ASN A 707 -5.96 15.78 -24.14
CA ASN A 707 -6.38 17.16 -24.45
C ASN A 707 -6.28 18.06 -23.20
N GLY A 708 -6.05 19.36 -23.41
CA GLY A 708 -5.71 20.30 -22.33
C GLY A 708 -6.81 20.48 -21.28
N VAL A 709 -6.50 20.15 -20.01
CA VAL A 709 -7.18 20.74 -18.86
C VAL A 709 -6.93 22.25 -18.91
N LEU A 710 -7.89 22.99 -19.46
CA LEU A 710 -7.84 24.46 -19.53
C LEU A 710 -7.72 25.01 -18.10
N PRO A 711 -6.62 25.69 -17.73
CA PRO A 711 -6.43 26.14 -16.35
C PRO A 711 -7.59 27.03 -15.89
N VAL A 712 -8.21 26.70 -14.75
CA VAL A 712 -9.31 27.52 -14.23
C VAL A 712 -8.72 28.80 -13.66
N LEU A 713 -8.97 29.94 -14.28
CA LEU A 713 -8.44 31.23 -13.83
C LEU A 713 -9.08 31.62 -12.49
N ASP A 714 -10.40 31.52 -12.41
CA ASP A 714 -11.20 31.97 -11.28
C ASP A 714 -12.58 31.28 -11.33
N GLY A 715 -13.34 31.40 -10.26
CA GLY A 715 -14.73 30.98 -10.19
C GLY A 715 -15.55 31.90 -9.27
N LYS A 716 -16.87 31.89 -9.43
CA LYS A 716 -17.81 32.59 -8.55
C LYS A 716 -18.93 31.65 -8.13
N VAL A 717 -19.35 31.74 -6.88
CA VAL A 717 -20.64 31.19 -6.46
C VAL A 717 -21.75 32.03 -7.11
N LEU A 718 -22.76 31.38 -7.64
CA LEU A 718 -23.94 32.04 -8.18
C LEU A 718 -24.86 32.51 -7.04
N THR A 719 -25.10 33.81 -6.93
CA THR A 719 -25.94 34.41 -5.89
C THR A 719 -27.21 35.01 -6.50
N GLY A 720 -28.39 34.55 -6.09
CA GLY A 720 -29.66 35.00 -6.67
C GLY A 720 -30.75 33.93 -6.63
N ALA A 721 -31.71 34.00 -7.56
CA ALA A 721 -32.89 33.11 -7.60
C ALA A 721 -32.52 31.65 -7.95
N THR A 722 -32.38 30.81 -6.91
CA THR A 722 -31.76 29.49 -6.96
C THR A 722 -32.54 28.43 -7.76
N ARG A 723 -32.14 28.27 -9.02
CA ARG A 723 -32.39 27.07 -9.83
C ARG A 723 -31.10 26.67 -10.56
N ASP A 724 -30.97 25.38 -10.80
CA ASP A 724 -29.68 24.76 -11.16
C ASP A 724 -29.45 24.67 -12.67
N TRP A 725 -30.50 24.90 -13.46
CA TRP A 725 -30.59 24.50 -14.87
C TRP A 725 -30.54 25.75 -15.77
N TYR A 726 -29.32 26.24 -16.03
CA TYR A 726 -29.06 27.46 -16.80
C TYR A 726 -28.93 27.18 -18.31
N HIS A 727 -30.04 26.87 -18.96
CA HIS A 727 -30.05 26.54 -20.39
C HIS A 727 -29.90 27.77 -21.30
N GLY A 728 -29.37 27.52 -22.50
CA GLY A 728 -29.38 28.51 -23.59
C GLY A 728 -28.52 29.74 -23.33
N LEU A 729 -27.33 29.56 -22.75
CA LEU A 729 -26.42 30.67 -22.43
C LEU A 729 -25.98 31.42 -23.69
N PHE A 730 -25.98 32.75 -23.61
CA PHE A 730 -25.32 33.60 -24.58
C PHE A 730 -24.63 34.80 -23.90
N ALA A 731 -23.60 35.33 -24.56
CA ALA A 731 -22.94 36.56 -24.17
C ALA A 731 -23.68 37.75 -24.78
N ASP A 732 -24.02 38.76 -23.98
CA ASP A 732 -24.66 40.00 -24.48
C ASP A 732 -23.69 41.19 -24.63
N GLY A 733 -22.41 40.97 -24.31
CA GLY A 733 -21.31 41.93 -24.45
C GLY A 733 -20.51 42.02 -23.14
N ASP A 734 -21.22 42.36 -22.07
CA ASP A 734 -20.68 42.53 -20.71
C ASP A 734 -21.14 41.45 -19.72
N SER A 735 -22.20 40.70 -20.06
CA SER A 735 -22.77 39.66 -19.19
C SER A 735 -23.05 38.34 -19.90
N ILE A 736 -23.32 37.31 -19.10
CA ILE A 736 -23.90 36.05 -19.55
C ILE A 736 -25.40 36.12 -19.28
N VAL A 737 -26.22 35.89 -20.30
CA VAL A 737 -27.67 35.78 -20.14
C VAL A 737 -28.10 34.33 -20.38
N SER A 738 -29.06 33.89 -19.59
CA SER A 738 -29.59 32.52 -19.57
C SER A 738 -31.12 32.54 -19.56
N ILE A 739 -31.77 31.43 -19.91
CA ILE A 739 -33.23 31.32 -19.90
C ILE A 739 -33.67 30.19 -18.97
N ASP A 740 -34.51 30.53 -17.98
CA ASP A 740 -35.14 29.60 -17.05
C ASP A 740 -36.66 29.56 -17.33
N TYR A 741 -37.27 28.37 -17.30
CA TYR A 741 -38.72 28.21 -17.43
C TYR A 741 -39.39 28.25 -16.06
N ASP A 742 -39.89 29.42 -15.66
CA ASP A 742 -40.58 29.61 -14.38
C ASP A 742 -41.99 28.99 -14.41
N ALA A 743 -42.02 27.69 -14.11
CA ALA A 743 -43.22 26.87 -13.98
C ALA A 743 -44.28 27.43 -13.00
N ASN A 744 -43.95 28.39 -12.12
CA ASN A 744 -44.95 29.03 -11.25
C ASN A 744 -45.81 30.06 -11.99
N ILE A 745 -45.29 30.67 -13.05
CA ILE A 745 -45.97 31.69 -13.87
C ILE A 745 -46.26 31.21 -15.30
N GLY A 746 -45.77 30.03 -15.71
CA GLY A 746 -45.95 29.48 -17.05
C GLY A 746 -45.22 30.24 -18.15
N LYS A 747 -44.18 31.00 -17.79
CA LYS A 747 -43.38 31.86 -18.69
C LYS A 747 -41.90 31.57 -18.50
N GLN A 748 -41.09 32.00 -19.47
CA GLN A 748 -39.65 32.04 -19.29
C GLN A 748 -39.21 33.36 -18.63
N ARG A 749 -38.08 33.34 -17.94
CA ARG A 749 -37.36 34.53 -17.48
C ARG A 749 -35.98 34.57 -18.11
N ALA A 750 -35.57 35.75 -18.57
CA ALA A 750 -34.16 36.01 -18.83
C ALA A 750 -33.47 36.28 -17.49
N LYS A 751 -32.41 35.53 -17.19
CA LYS A 751 -31.56 35.74 -16.00
C LYS A 751 -30.18 36.19 -16.44
N ARG A 752 -29.74 37.33 -15.90
CA ARG A 752 -28.44 37.96 -16.17
C ARG A 752 -27.45 37.55 -15.08
N ILE A 753 -26.36 36.92 -15.48
CA ILE A 753 -25.24 36.52 -14.62
C ILE A 753 -24.09 37.48 -14.88
N HIS A 754 -23.72 38.27 -13.86
CA HIS A 754 -22.61 39.21 -13.97
C HIS A 754 -21.26 38.50 -13.74
N PRO A 755 -20.36 38.43 -14.73
CA PRO A 755 -19.21 37.53 -14.72
C PRO A 755 -18.13 37.91 -13.70
N GLY A 756 -18.11 39.15 -13.21
CA GLY A 756 -17.18 39.59 -12.18
C GLY A 756 -17.59 39.22 -10.76
N THR A 757 -18.89 39.05 -10.49
CA THR A 757 -19.44 38.84 -9.13
C THR A 757 -20.10 37.48 -8.93
N GLY A 758 -20.63 36.85 -10.00
CA GLY A 758 -21.50 35.69 -9.89
C GLY A 758 -22.96 36.04 -9.52
N GLU A 759 -23.30 37.33 -9.45
CA GLU A 759 -24.65 37.79 -9.17
C GLU A 759 -25.60 37.44 -10.31
N VAL A 760 -26.75 36.85 -9.95
CA VAL A 760 -27.81 36.38 -10.86
C VAL A 760 -29.07 37.19 -10.60
N SER A 761 -29.31 38.19 -11.44
CA SER A 761 -30.56 38.97 -11.44
C SER A 761 -31.58 38.39 -12.43
N ASP A 762 -32.86 38.50 -12.10
CA ASP A 762 -33.91 38.47 -13.12
C ASP A 762 -33.75 39.74 -13.98
N ASP A 763 -33.57 39.57 -15.29
CA ASP A 763 -33.28 40.64 -16.25
C ASP A 763 -34.57 41.16 -16.90
N ALA A 764 -35.48 40.23 -17.24
CA ALA A 764 -36.85 40.49 -17.65
C ALA A 764 -37.69 39.20 -17.63
N VAL A 765 -39.02 39.36 -17.56
CA VAL A 765 -39.95 38.28 -17.96
C VAL A 765 -39.94 38.20 -19.49
N PHE A 766 -39.88 36.99 -20.05
CA PHE A 766 -39.91 36.79 -21.49
C PHE A 766 -41.33 36.43 -21.96
N GLU A 767 -41.96 37.32 -22.71
CA GLU A 767 -43.31 37.11 -23.26
C GLU A 767 -43.31 36.78 -24.76
N THR A 768 -43.98 35.66 -25.07
CA THR A 768 -43.98 35.02 -26.39
C THR A 768 -45.21 35.37 -27.23
N GLY A 769 -46.13 36.18 -26.70
CA GLY A 769 -47.45 36.42 -27.29
C GLY A 769 -48.38 35.20 -27.23
N GLY A 770 -48.18 34.27 -26.28
CA GLY A 770 -48.99 33.06 -26.14
C GLY A 770 -48.48 31.84 -26.93
N LYS A 771 -47.18 31.81 -27.25
CA LYS A 771 -46.52 30.69 -27.95
C LYS A 771 -45.78 29.82 -26.93
N ASN A 772 -45.97 28.49 -27.03
CA ASN A 772 -45.77 27.59 -25.89
C ASN A 772 -44.32 27.19 -25.60
N VAL A 773 -43.41 27.24 -26.57
CA VAL A 773 -42.01 26.83 -26.39
C VAL A 773 -41.07 27.77 -27.14
N VAL A 774 -40.05 28.25 -26.43
CA VAL A 774 -38.94 29.06 -26.96
C VAL A 774 -37.64 28.30 -26.70
N SER A 775 -36.87 28.09 -27.77
CA SER A 775 -35.46 27.72 -27.75
C SER A 775 -34.61 28.99 -27.99
N PRO A 776 -33.31 28.98 -27.68
CA PRO A 776 -32.70 30.06 -26.93
C PRO A 776 -32.62 31.39 -27.65
N LEU A 777 -32.44 32.42 -26.82
CA LEU A 777 -31.97 33.72 -27.25
C LEU A 777 -30.55 33.61 -27.80
N PHE A 778 -30.27 34.34 -28.87
CA PHE A 778 -28.95 34.52 -29.43
C PHE A 778 -28.80 35.94 -30.00
N SER A 779 -27.57 36.42 -30.11
CA SER A 779 -27.26 37.69 -30.76
C SER A 779 -26.96 37.49 -32.24
N TYR A 780 -27.57 38.29 -33.11
CA TYR A 780 -27.32 38.33 -34.55
C TYR A 780 -27.40 39.77 -35.05
N ASN A 781 -26.38 40.22 -35.80
CA ASN A 781 -26.25 41.58 -36.32
C ASN A 781 -26.57 42.70 -35.29
N GLY A 782 -26.11 42.53 -34.03
CA GLY A 782 -26.30 43.51 -32.96
C GLY A 782 -27.70 43.55 -32.31
N ALA A 783 -28.61 42.65 -32.69
CA ALA A 783 -29.92 42.52 -32.06
C ALA A 783 -30.14 41.10 -31.51
N PHE A 784 -31.09 40.96 -30.58
CA PHE A 784 -31.43 39.67 -29.99
C PHE A 784 -32.57 39.00 -30.74
N TYR A 785 -32.47 37.69 -30.86
CA TYR A 785 -33.44 36.84 -31.54
C TYR A 785 -33.66 35.57 -30.72
N CYS A 786 -34.82 34.96 -30.83
CA CYS A 786 -35.09 33.63 -30.26
C CYS A 786 -35.72 32.70 -31.31
N PHE A 787 -35.63 31.39 -31.06
CA PHE A 787 -36.36 30.38 -31.80
C PHE A 787 -37.67 30.06 -31.09
N VAL A 788 -38.80 30.15 -31.79
CA VAL A 788 -40.10 29.70 -31.30
C VAL A 788 -40.55 28.51 -32.13
N THR A 789 -41.04 27.47 -31.47
CA THR A 789 -41.71 26.36 -32.16
C THR A 789 -43.22 26.56 -32.11
N GLU A 790 -43.82 26.71 -33.29
CA GLU A 790 -45.23 27.04 -33.46
C GLU A 790 -46.00 25.80 -33.93
N GLY A 791 -47.20 25.59 -33.37
CA GLY A 791 -48.05 24.45 -33.73
C GLY A 791 -47.76 23.12 -33.02
N ILE A 792 -46.81 23.05 -32.08
CA ILE A 792 -46.51 21.80 -31.35
C ILE A 792 -47.73 21.35 -30.53
N SER A 793 -48.37 20.31 -31.04
CA SER A 793 -49.02 19.25 -30.26
C SER A 793 -48.42 17.93 -30.76
N ASN A 794 -48.02 17.06 -29.82
CA ASN A 794 -47.13 15.93 -30.14
C ASN A 794 -47.69 15.02 -31.25
N GLY A 795 -47.01 14.99 -32.40
CA GLY A 795 -47.35 14.15 -33.55
C GLY A 795 -48.21 14.81 -34.64
N VAL A 796 -48.60 16.08 -34.52
CA VAL A 796 -49.40 16.77 -35.56
C VAL A 796 -48.49 17.40 -36.62
N ALA A 797 -48.74 17.04 -37.89
CA ALA A 797 -48.01 17.60 -39.02
C ALA A 797 -48.31 19.10 -39.22
N GLY A 798 -47.28 19.89 -39.50
CA GLY A 798 -47.38 21.35 -39.63
C GLY A 798 -46.88 22.14 -38.42
N SER A 799 -45.95 21.57 -37.64
CA SER A 799 -45.12 22.36 -36.72
C SER A 799 -44.12 23.22 -37.50
N TYR A 800 -43.87 24.44 -37.02
CA TYR A 800 -42.91 25.37 -37.62
C TYR A 800 -41.82 25.78 -36.63
N LEU A 801 -40.62 26.02 -37.13
CA LEU A 801 -39.54 26.69 -36.41
C LEU A 801 -39.42 28.12 -36.96
N SER A 802 -39.70 29.09 -36.11
CA SER A 802 -39.74 30.51 -36.48
C SER A 802 -38.73 31.31 -35.65
N ILE A 803 -37.92 32.14 -36.31
CA ILE A 803 -36.99 33.07 -35.65
C ILE A 803 -37.70 34.41 -35.45
N TYR A 804 -37.74 34.88 -34.21
CA TYR A 804 -38.30 36.18 -33.85
C TYR A 804 -37.20 37.12 -33.40
N ARG A 805 -37.26 38.39 -33.83
CA ARG A 805 -36.52 39.46 -33.18
C ARG A 805 -37.15 39.71 -31.81
N VAL A 806 -36.31 39.95 -30.82
CA VAL A 806 -36.71 40.29 -29.45
C VAL A 806 -36.46 41.77 -29.19
N ASP A 807 -37.46 42.44 -28.62
CA ASP A 807 -37.34 43.79 -28.10
C ASP A 807 -36.95 43.76 -26.62
N ARG A 808 -35.97 44.58 -26.25
CA ARG A 808 -35.42 44.76 -24.90
C ARG A 808 -35.73 46.16 -24.32
N SER A 809 -36.53 46.97 -25.01
CA SER A 809 -36.88 48.34 -24.58
C SER A 809 -37.95 48.41 -23.47
N SER A 810 -38.56 47.27 -23.13
CA SER A 810 -39.51 47.10 -22.02
C SER A 810 -39.19 45.84 -21.22
N ASP A 811 -39.62 45.78 -19.95
CA ASP A 811 -39.91 44.53 -19.24
C ASP A 811 -41.44 44.38 -19.21
N PRO A 812 -42.04 43.25 -19.68
CA PRO A 812 -41.38 42.08 -20.26
C PRO A 812 -40.63 42.35 -21.57
N TRP A 813 -39.58 41.57 -21.82
CA TRP A 813 -38.99 41.42 -23.15
C TRP A 813 -40.01 40.71 -24.03
N THR A 814 -40.25 41.22 -25.23
CA THR A 814 -41.27 40.68 -26.14
C THR A 814 -40.66 40.16 -27.42
N ALA A 815 -41.09 38.97 -27.85
CA ALA A 815 -40.89 38.52 -29.21
C ALA A 815 -41.76 39.35 -30.17
N ALA A 816 -41.22 39.76 -31.31
CA ALA A 816 -41.99 40.47 -32.34
C ALA A 816 -43.20 39.64 -32.81
N SER A 817 -44.27 40.30 -33.28
CA SER A 817 -45.46 39.61 -33.78
C SER A 817 -45.19 38.77 -35.04
N THR A 818 -44.29 39.25 -35.91
CA THR A 818 -43.92 38.63 -37.19
C THR A 818 -42.51 38.04 -37.12
N PRO A 819 -42.29 36.79 -37.59
CA PRO A 819 -40.96 36.19 -37.63
C PRO A 819 -40.10 36.81 -38.74
N VAL A 820 -38.78 36.80 -38.55
CA VAL A 820 -37.82 37.21 -39.60
C VAL A 820 -37.42 36.04 -40.50
N TRP A 821 -37.69 34.80 -40.09
CA TRP A 821 -37.48 33.56 -40.85
C TRP A 821 -38.37 32.46 -40.27
N THR A 822 -38.91 31.59 -41.11
CA THR A 822 -39.75 30.45 -40.69
C THR A 822 -39.50 29.24 -41.58
N LYS A 823 -39.36 28.07 -40.96
CA LYS A 823 -39.22 26.75 -41.59
C LYS A 823 -40.35 25.82 -41.14
N ASN A 824 -40.93 25.08 -42.08
CA ASN A 824 -41.84 23.97 -41.75
C ASN A 824 -41.01 22.74 -41.37
N LEU A 825 -41.31 22.13 -40.22
CA LEU A 825 -40.61 20.94 -39.70
C LEU A 825 -41.21 19.62 -40.20
N GLY A 826 -42.38 19.66 -40.84
CA GLY A 826 -43.12 18.48 -41.29
C GLY A 826 -43.56 17.62 -40.10
N THR A 827 -42.88 16.48 -39.93
CA THR A 827 -43.04 15.53 -38.83
C THR A 827 -41.83 15.46 -37.89
N GLN A 828 -40.79 16.29 -38.11
CA GLN A 828 -39.61 16.33 -37.25
C GLN A 828 -39.96 16.95 -35.89
N SER A 829 -39.82 16.17 -34.82
CA SER A 829 -39.85 16.68 -33.44
C SER A 829 -38.48 17.26 -33.11
N LEU A 830 -38.42 18.54 -32.74
CA LEU A 830 -37.20 19.17 -32.24
C LEU A 830 -37.07 18.87 -30.74
N TYR A 831 -36.27 17.86 -30.38
CA TYR A 831 -35.98 17.56 -28.98
C TYR A 831 -34.91 18.52 -28.44
N ARG A 832 -35.35 19.75 -28.17
CA ARG A 832 -34.51 20.93 -27.88
C ARG A 832 -33.71 21.40 -29.11
N THR A 833 -33.49 22.71 -29.16
CA THR A 833 -32.63 23.40 -30.12
C THR A 833 -31.75 24.38 -29.35
N VAL A 834 -30.48 24.50 -29.73
CA VAL A 834 -29.58 25.57 -29.27
C VAL A 834 -28.99 26.32 -30.45
N ALA A 835 -28.53 27.56 -30.24
CA ALA A 835 -28.25 28.48 -31.33
C ALA A 835 -27.06 29.42 -31.06
N ALA A 836 -26.33 29.74 -32.12
CA ALA A 836 -25.25 30.74 -32.16
C ALA A 836 -25.37 31.59 -33.44
N SER A 837 -24.59 32.67 -33.55
CA SER A 837 -24.43 33.36 -34.85
C SER A 837 -23.02 33.93 -35.04
N SER A 838 -22.62 34.09 -36.30
CA SER A 838 -21.40 34.81 -36.71
C SER A 838 -21.63 36.30 -36.95
N GLY A 839 -22.85 36.80 -36.72
CA GLY A 839 -23.32 38.10 -37.21
C GLY A 839 -23.80 38.08 -38.67
N THR A 840 -23.35 37.13 -39.50
CA THR A 840 -23.76 36.91 -40.90
C THR A 840 -24.61 35.67 -41.11
N ASP A 841 -24.40 34.66 -40.26
CA ASP A 841 -25.03 33.35 -40.33
C ASP A 841 -25.51 32.96 -38.93
N ILE A 842 -26.66 32.31 -38.85
CA ILE A 842 -27.20 31.71 -37.62
C ILE A 842 -26.96 30.22 -37.71
N TYR A 843 -26.43 29.63 -36.65
CA TYR A 843 -26.19 28.19 -36.54
C TYR A 843 -27.13 27.64 -35.48
N TYR A 844 -27.81 26.51 -35.74
CA TYR A 844 -28.76 25.95 -34.79
C TYR A 844 -28.80 24.42 -34.80
N THR A 845 -29.18 23.80 -33.68
CA THR A 845 -29.28 22.35 -33.55
C THR A 845 -30.69 21.80 -33.74
N SER A 846 -30.77 20.62 -34.34
CA SER A 846 -31.95 19.74 -34.31
C SER A 846 -31.53 18.38 -33.78
N THR A 847 -31.95 18.06 -32.56
CA THR A 847 -31.72 16.74 -31.96
C THR A 847 -32.90 15.81 -32.25
N SER A 848 -32.62 14.64 -32.80
CA SER A 848 -33.54 13.51 -32.86
C SER A 848 -33.16 12.46 -31.82
N TRP A 849 -34.02 12.28 -30.83
CA TRP A 849 -33.89 11.20 -29.85
C TRP A 849 -34.18 9.83 -30.48
N SER A 850 -33.36 8.83 -30.17
CA SER A 850 -33.60 7.44 -30.57
C SER A 850 -33.20 6.44 -29.47
N PRO A 851 -33.73 5.20 -29.49
CA PRO A 851 -33.28 4.13 -28.59
C PRO A 851 -31.81 3.70 -28.78
N ALA A 852 -31.13 4.18 -29.83
CA ALA A 852 -29.71 3.93 -30.09
C ALA A 852 -28.80 5.09 -29.61
N GLY A 853 -29.38 6.15 -29.05
CA GLY A 853 -28.71 7.40 -28.67
C GLY A 853 -29.35 8.63 -29.33
N ASP A 854 -29.00 9.81 -28.83
CA ASP A 854 -29.35 11.09 -29.45
C ASP A 854 -28.45 11.37 -30.66
N GLN A 855 -29.05 11.91 -31.73
CA GLN A 855 -28.31 12.40 -32.89
C GLN A 855 -28.64 13.87 -33.12
N THR A 856 -27.63 14.74 -33.06
CA THR A 856 -27.80 16.18 -33.23
C THR A 856 -27.25 16.64 -34.58
N THR A 857 -28.12 17.19 -35.43
CA THR A 857 -27.70 17.83 -36.69
C THR A 857 -27.61 19.34 -36.50
N VAL A 858 -26.49 19.92 -36.92
CA VAL A 858 -26.23 21.36 -36.87
C VAL A 858 -26.47 21.98 -38.24
N TYR A 859 -27.37 22.95 -38.29
CA TYR A 859 -27.76 23.69 -39.49
C TYR A 859 -27.11 25.07 -39.50
N ARG A 860 -26.92 25.61 -40.70
CA ARG A 860 -26.48 26.99 -40.97
C ARG A 860 -27.56 27.70 -41.78
N ILE A 861 -28.06 28.82 -41.26
CA ILE A 861 -28.97 29.74 -41.93
C ILE A 861 -28.17 30.98 -42.31
N SER A 862 -27.88 31.14 -43.60
CA SER A 862 -27.09 32.26 -44.12
C SER A 862 -27.97 33.48 -44.41
N ASN A 863 -27.64 34.63 -43.82
CA ASN A 863 -28.32 35.92 -44.02
C ASN A 863 -29.87 35.86 -43.96
N LEU A 864 -30.43 34.98 -43.11
CA LEU A 864 -31.88 34.70 -43.00
C LEU A 864 -32.57 34.26 -44.32
N SER A 865 -31.84 33.84 -45.35
CA SER A 865 -32.39 33.60 -46.70
C SER A 865 -32.28 32.16 -47.22
N GLY A 866 -31.36 31.36 -46.68
CA GLY A 866 -31.19 29.96 -47.07
C GLY A 866 -30.60 29.11 -45.95
N GLU A 867 -30.92 27.82 -45.93
CA GLU A 867 -30.49 26.86 -44.91
C GLU A 867 -29.67 25.71 -45.54
N SER A 868 -28.65 25.26 -44.83
CA SER A 868 -27.89 24.04 -45.13
C SER A 868 -27.61 23.23 -43.85
N VAL A 869 -27.40 21.92 -44.00
CA VAL A 869 -26.74 21.11 -42.95
C VAL A 869 -25.25 21.44 -42.98
N LEU A 870 -24.66 21.68 -41.81
CA LEU A 870 -23.22 21.88 -41.65
C LEU A 870 -22.52 20.58 -41.21
N PHE A 871 -23.02 19.91 -40.16
CA PHE A 871 -22.58 18.58 -39.73
C PHE A 871 -23.64 17.87 -38.88
N THR A 872 -23.42 16.59 -38.60
CA THR A 872 -24.23 15.79 -37.65
C THR A 872 -23.30 15.11 -36.64
N ALA A 873 -23.58 15.29 -35.36
CA ALA A 873 -22.92 14.62 -34.24
C ALA A 873 -23.73 13.40 -33.76
N ALA A 874 -23.04 12.39 -33.24
CA ALA A 874 -23.63 11.20 -32.61
C ALA A 874 -23.82 11.39 -31.08
N ASP A 875 -23.91 12.65 -30.65
CA ASP A 875 -24.06 13.09 -29.28
C ASP A 875 -25.17 14.14 -29.18
N TYR A 876 -25.67 14.31 -27.96
CA TYR A 876 -26.55 15.40 -27.55
C TYR A 876 -25.76 16.70 -27.33
N ILE A 877 -26.34 17.86 -27.72
CA ILE A 877 -25.71 19.19 -27.61
C ILE A 877 -26.64 20.14 -26.82
N ASP A 878 -26.16 20.65 -25.69
CA ASP A 878 -26.84 21.54 -24.73
C ASP A 878 -26.39 23.01 -24.85
N SER A 879 -25.28 23.29 -25.52
CA SER A 879 -24.83 24.64 -25.88
C SER A 879 -24.07 24.69 -27.21
N LEU A 880 -24.24 25.81 -27.92
CA LEU A 880 -23.61 26.09 -29.21
C LEU A 880 -23.08 27.53 -29.19
N MET A 881 -21.80 27.70 -29.51
CA MET A 881 -21.15 29.02 -29.56
C MET A 881 -20.42 29.19 -30.89
N TYR A 882 -20.34 30.42 -31.38
CA TYR A 882 -19.49 30.79 -32.52
C TYR A 882 -18.31 31.65 -32.06
N SER A 883 -17.10 31.36 -32.53
CA SER A 883 -16.00 32.32 -32.49
C SER A 883 -14.87 32.01 -33.46
N GLY A 884 -14.22 33.04 -34.01
CA GLY A 884 -12.99 32.91 -34.79
C GLY A 884 -13.08 32.05 -36.06
N GLY A 885 -14.28 31.87 -36.64
CA GLY A 885 -14.51 30.96 -37.77
C GLY A 885 -14.81 29.51 -37.37
N PHE A 886 -15.08 29.24 -36.09
CA PHE A 886 -15.40 27.92 -35.58
C PHE A 886 -16.71 27.94 -34.77
N LEU A 887 -17.41 26.80 -34.79
CA LEU A 887 -18.41 26.48 -33.78
C LEU A 887 -17.76 25.67 -32.66
N TYR A 888 -18.23 25.91 -31.46
CA TYR A 888 -17.92 25.14 -30.27
C TYR A 888 -19.23 24.57 -29.73
N THR A 889 -19.28 23.25 -29.53
CA THR A 889 -20.43 22.55 -28.95
C THR A 889 -19.97 21.87 -27.67
N ASP A 890 -20.81 21.79 -26.66
CA ASP A 890 -20.66 20.71 -25.70
C ASP A 890 -21.08 19.37 -26.33
N GLY A 891 -20.75 18.31 -25.62
CA GLY A 891 -21.22 16.94 -25.75
C GLY A 891 -21.11 16.31 -24.36
N ASN A 892 -21.43 15.02 -24.21
CA ASN A 892 -21.58 14.40 -22.88
C ASN A 892 -20.35 14.54 -21.94
N ASP A 893 -19.12 14.61 -22.48
CA ASP A 893 -17.87 14.76 -21.70
C ASP A 893 -16.84 15.76 -22.30
N PHE A 894 -17.15 16.43 -23.42
CA PHE A 894 -16.16 17.17 -24.24
C PHE A 894 -16.69 18.48 -24.84
N LEU A 895 -15.82 19.48 -24.99
CA LEU A 895 -16.07 20.67 -25.81
C LEU A 895 -15.52 20.46 -27.22
N ASN A 896 -16.39 20.16 -28.18
CA ASN A 896 -16.05 19.85 -29.57
C ASN A 896 -15.92 21.13 -30.41
N LYS A 897 -14.89 21.21 -31.26
CA LYS A 897 -14.63 22.36 -32.15
C LYS A 897 -14.81 21.96 -33.62
N TYR A 898 -15.69 22.67 -34.32
CA TYR A 898 -16.00 22.44 -35.73
C TYR A 898 -15.71 23.68 -36.59
N SER A 899 -15.26 23.48 -37.82
CA SER A 899 -15.09 24.53 -38.84
C SER A 899 -16.44 25.00 -39.39
N VAL A 900 -16.67 26.31 -39.51
CA VAL A 900 -17.90 26.83 -40.17
C VAL A 900 -17.84 26.85 -41.69
N ALA A 901 -16.66 26.58 -42.27
CA ALA A 901 -16.47 26.55 -43.72
C ALA A 901 -16.99 25.25 -44.35
N ASP A 902 -16.85 24.13 -43.64
CA ASP A 902 -17.06 22.77 -44.17
C ASP A 902 -17.63 21.77 -43.13
N GLY A 903 -17.88 22.20 -41.89
CA GLY A 903 -18.40 21.34 -40.82
C GLY A 903 -17.40 20.32 -40.26
N THR A 904 -16.13 20.38 -40.67
CA THR A 904 -15.12 19.41 -40.19
C THR A 904 -14.83 19.56 -38.71
N ALA A 905 -14.74 18.44 -37.99
CA ALA A 905 -14.28 18.40 -36.60
C ALA A 905 -12.76 18.66 -36.57
N VAL A 906 -12.35 19.71 -35.87
CA VAL A 906 -10.96 20.20 -35.84
C VAL A 906 -10.22 19.68 -34.60
N SER A 907 -10.94 19.58 -33.47
CA SER A 907 -10.42 19.07 -32.19
C SER A 907 -11.57 18.83 -31.22
N ALA A 908 -11.49 17.77 -30.41
CA ALA A 908 -12.20 17.72 -29.13
C ALA A 908 -11.30 18.31 -28.03
N LEU A 909 -11.86 19.08 -27.11
CA LEU A 909 -11.19 19.51 -25.89
C LEU A 909 -11.76 18.69 -24.72
N ALA A 910 -10.91 17.92 -24.04
CA ALA A 910 -11.31 17.25 -22.80
C ALA A 910 -11.53 18.30 -21.73
N SER A 911 -12.75 18.37 -21.21
CA SER A 911 -13.18 19.49 -20.40
C SER A 911 -13.58 19.01 -19.01
N THR A 912 -12.57 18.61 -18.23
CA THR A 912 -12.71 18.11 -16.86
C THR A 912 -13.31 19.18 -15.94
N GLY A 913 -14.64 19.20 -15.82
CA GLY A 913 -15.40 20.20 -15.04
C GLY A 913 -16.30 21.14 -15.85
N ILE A 914 -16.24 21.13 -17.20
CA ILE A 914 -17.20 21.90 -18.04
C ILE A 914 -18.39 20.99 -18.36
N HIS A 915 -19.32 20.89 -17.41
CA HIS A 915 -20.52 20.06 -17.53
C HIS A 915 -21.70 20.86 -18.10
N GLY A 916 -21.72 20.96 -19.44
CA GLY A 916 -22.75 21.66 -20.21
C GLY A 916 -22.72 23.18 -20.06
N ASN A 917 -23.66 23.85 -20.73
CA ASN A 917 -23.96 25.28 -20.58
C ASN A 917 -22.70 26.15 -20.61
N VAL A 918 -22.05 26.19 -21.77
CA VAL A 918 -20.79 26.90 -22.00
C VAL A 918 -21.05 28.18 -22.81
N VAL A 919 -20.32 29.25 -22.50
CA VAL A 919 -20.42 30.53 -23.19
C VAL A 919 -19.06 31.21 -23.32
N LEU A 920 -18.84 31.92 -24.43
CA LEU A 920 -17.64 32.72 -24.65
C LEU A 920 -17.94 34.21 -24.42
N LEU A 921 -17.25 34.83 -23.46
CA LEU A 921 -17.42 36.24 -23.10
C LEU A 921 -16.05 36.90 -22.89
N GLY A 922 -15.85 38.12 -23.40
CA GLY A 922 -14.53 38.79 -23.33
C GLY A 922 -13.37 38.00 -23.97
N GLY A 923 -13.68 37.06 -24.86
CA GLY A 923 -12.73 36.11 -25.45
C GLY A 923 -12.35 34.92 -24.56
N GLN A 924 -12.93 34.75 -23.37
CA GLN A 924 -12.68 33.63 -22.44
C GLN A 924 -13.89 32.70 -22.34
N PHE A 925 -13.64 31.42 -22.05
CA PHE A 925 -14.70 30.45 -21.80
C PHE A 925 -15.20 30.54 -20.37
N TYR A 926 -16.53 30.52 -20.22
CA TYR A 926 -17.23 30.40 -18.95
C TYR A 926 -18.19 29.22 -19.02
N SER A 927 -18.40 28.54 -17.90
CA SER A 927 -19.40 27.47 -17.76
C SER A 927 -20.23 27.65 -16.50
N VAL A 928 -21.52 27.28 -16.57
CA VAL A 928 -22.49 27.49 -15.50
C VAL A 928 -23.10 26.15 -15.08
N SER A 929 -22.64 25.62 -13.95
CA SER A 929 -23.02 24.30 -13.43
C SER A 929 -23.06 24.30 -11.89
N GLU A 930 -24.00 23.56 -11.29
CA GLU A 930 -24.07 23.28 -9.84
C GLU A 930 -24.02 24.50 -8.90
N GLY A 931 -24.43 25.68 -9.36
CA GLY A 931 -24.36 26.93 -8.59
C GLY A 931 -23.00 27.63 -8.65
N LYS A 932 -22.15 27.26 -9.62
CA LYS A 932 -20.83 27.81 -9.89
C LYS A 932 -20.81 28.46 -11.29
N LEU A 933 -20.14 29.62 -11.38
CA LEU A 933 -19.66 30.19 -12.64
C LEU A 933 -18.15 29.96 -12.68
N ILE A 934 -17.67 29.09 -13.57
CA ILE A 934 -16.25 28.77 -13.72
C ILE A 934 -15.69 29.49 -14.95
N LYS A 935 -14.49 30.07 -14.84
CA LYS A 935 -13.82 30.88 -15.87
C LYS A 935 -12.48 30.25 -16.24
N SER A 936 -12.35 29.78 -17.48
CA SER A 936 -11.20 28.97 -17.92
C SER A 936 -10.23 29.74 -18.82
N ALA A 937 -8.94 29.40 -18.71
CA ALA A 937 -7.87 30.00 -19.50
C ALA A 937 -7.91 29.50 -20.94
N GLY A 938 -8.04 30.44 -21.88
CA GLY A 938 -8.04 30.18 -23.31
C GLY A 938 -8.72 31.33 -24.03
N THR A 939 -8.29 31.60 -25.26
CA THR A 939 -9.01 32.50 -26.18
C THR A 939 -9.03 31.86 -27.58
N PRO A 940 -10.13 31.96 -28.36
CA PRO A 940 -10.26 31.26 -29.64
C PRO A 940 -9.15 31.51 -30.69
N ALA A 941 -8.40 32.61 -30.55
CA ALA A 941 -7.34 33.02 -31.47
C ALA A 941 -5.95 33.20 -30.82
N GLY A 942 -5.83 33.13 -29.48
CA GLY A 942 -4.58 33.42 -28.76
C GLY A 942 -3.62 32.25 -28.68
N GLY A 943 -2.39 32.53 -28.23
CA GLY A 943 -1.32 31.52 -28.07
C GLY A 943 -1.70 30.34 -27.16
N LEU A 944 -2.59 30.54 -26.19
CA LEU A 944 -3.11 29.46 -25.34
C LEU A 944 -4.03 28.47 -26.09
N ALA A 945 -4.73 28.89 -27.16
CA ALA A 945 -5.40 27.96 -28.05
C ALA A 945 -4.46 27.29 -29.07
N LYS A 946 -3.20 27.72 -29.16
CA LYS A 946 -2.10 26.92 -29.73
C LYS A 946 -1.48 25.97 -28.70
N LEU A 947 -1.82 26.08 -27.41
CA LEU A 947 -1.34 25.23 -26.33
C LEU A 947 -2.36 24.15 -25.92
N SER A 948 -3.67 24.45 -25.97
CA SER A 948 -4.73 23.44 -25.75
C SER A 948 -4.92 22.44 -26.91
N ALA A 949 -4.20 22.65 -28.03
CA ALA A 949 -4.01 21.65 -29.08
C ALA A 949 -2.69 20.84 -28.93
N LEU A 950 -1.89 21.15 -27.90
CA LEU A 950 -0.46 20.81 -27.79
C LEU A 950 -0.14 20.02 -26.51
N LEU A 951 -0.87 20.29 -25.42
CA LEU A 951 -0.72 19.65 -24.11
C LEU A 951 -2.06 19.11 -23.61
N GLY A 952 -2.07 18.01 -22.86
CA GLY A 952 -3.30 17.44 -22.35
C GLY A 952 -3.19 16.36 -21.28
N PHE A 953 -4.29 16.18 -20.53
CA PHE A 953 -4.42 15.37 -19.32
C PHE A 953 -5.87 14.87 -19.17
#